data_AF-A0A845U0D3-F1
#
_entry.id   AF-A0A845U0D3-F1
#
_cell.length_a   1.000
_cell.length_b   1.000
_cell.length_c   1.000
_cell.angle_alpha   90.00
_cell.angle_beta   90.00
_cell.angle_gamma   90.00
#
_symmetry.space_group_name_H-M   'P 1'
#
loop_
_entity.id
_entity.type
_entity.pdbx_description
1 polymer ?
#
loop_
_entity_poly.entity_id
_entity_poly.type
_entity_poly.pdbx_seq_one_letter_code
_entity_poly.pdbx_strand_id
1 'polypeptide(L)'
;MNNKIDSVIEQLAKNQHDEWARRRRADGWTYGHARDDVRKQHPSLVPYEELPESEKEYQRGAVLQTIKSLLALGYKIEEPDAALGNTPSGDTHRSGPAENASAQRDSFVLPNIGTSDLHALLRWWQERPPEGWPQSPGVYQQVGERMLTLGEPLLAYDVLAEGLTTFPGETRLQQLLALSLARSGATRQANEMLVQIQSSGESSDETSGLLARTFKDLAFQEVDAVKRKERLTHAQQVYQKAYRQWGGYWNGINAATLSLLLGQQEQAAAMAVEIRQLCVEAFEKINKEGDRYWPLATLGEAALIQRKWPEAEDWYQQAAAVGQRRFGDLSSTRRNARLLLEYLGRDRRWIEQCLRIPRVAVFTGHMIDQPGRSAPRFPPQLEGAVLKAIRERLKTRDVGFGYASAASGSDILFLEALLESGGEVRVVLPYESKMFLRDSVEAIPGSNWGERFQSVLQLAREVVTVSGQRLSGGSISYEYANDILLGLAITRSEQLETELVPLAVWDGKAGDGLGGTANAISRWESLGYKVELIHLNKILQNQSQEMIHIGAAPPAAPKVPEAKPSDEYVPRIMGIFFADAAGFSKLTEEQTPRFVQYFLQMVGEMARTSRHKPVMKNTWGDGLYFIFERVIDAGEFALELCDAVKNARWENTGLPQLSVRIGLHAGPVYRIIDPVTGQPNYIGTHVSQAARIEPITPPNQVYASQAFAALASADPHKTFKCEYVGQTPMAKGYGTLPTYVVRRLRV
;
A
#
# COMPACT_ATOMS: atom_id res chain seq x y z
N MET A 1 -35.63 29.53 21.00
CA MET A 1 -34.32 29.01 20.57
C MET A 1 -33.52 28.35 21.69
N ASN A 2 -33.69 28.69 22.99
CA ASN A 2 -32.93 28.05 24.09
C ASN A 2 -33.22 26.55 24.30
N ASN A 3 -34.48 26.12 24.49
CA ASN A 3 -34.80 24.73 24.86
C ASN A 3 -34.33 23.65 23.87
N LYS A 4 -34.04 24.00 22.61
CA LYS A 4 -33.60 23.04 21.58
C LYS A 4 -32.10 22.76 21.66
N ILE A 5 -31.30 23.80 21.86
CA ILE A 5 -29.86 23.67 22.08
C ILE A 5 -29.61 22.88 23.36
N ASP A 6 -30.42 23.12 24.40
CA ASP A 6 -30.33 22.39 25.67
C ASP A 6 -30.59 20.88 25.49
N SER A 7 -31.56 20.49 24.64
CA SER A 7 -31.82 19.09 24.29
C SER A 7 -30.64 18.42 23.58
N VAL A 8 -30.03 19.11 22.61
CA VAL A 8 -28.84 18.61 21.90
C VAL A 8 -27.65 18.49 22.85
N ILE A 9 -27.48 19.46 23.75
CA ILE A 9 -26.46 19.41 24.79
C ILE A 9 -26.65 18.18 25.68
N GLU A 10 -27.88 17.88 26.10
CA GLU A 10 -28.19 16.73 26.94
C GLU A 10 -27.84 15.40 26.25
N GLN A 11 -28.23 15.26 24.98
CA GLN A 11 -27.98 14.05 24.20
C GLN A 11 -26.49 13.83 23.96
N LEU A 12 -25.75 14.90 23.66
CA LEU A 12 -24.30 14.83 23.46
C LEU A 12 -23.56 14.56 24.77
N ALA A 13 -24.01 15.14 25.90
CA ALA A 13 -23.43 14.89 27.21
C ALA A 13 -23.62 13.42 27.63
N LYS A 14 -24.81 12.86 27.38
CA LYS A 14 -25.09 11.44 27.57
C LYS A 14 -24.18 10.55 26.71
N ASN A 15 -24.08 10.83 25.41
CA ASN A 15 -23.23 10.07 24.49
C ASN A 15 -21.75 10.12 24.90
N GLN A 16 -21.25 11.28 25.32
CA GLN A 16 -19.87 11.44 25.79
C GLN A 16 -19.60 10.61 27.05
N HIS A 17 -20.56 10.57 27.99
CA HIS A 17 -20.48 9.74 29.18
C HIS A 17 -20.49 8.24 28.86
N ASP A 18 -21.41 7.81 28.01
CA ASP A 18 -21.55 6.39 27.63
C ASP A 18 -20.28 5.88 26.94
N GLU A 19 -19.68 6.70 26.08
CA GLU A 19 -18.41 6.39 25.41
C GLU A 19 -17.23 6.33 26.40
N TRP A 20 -17.16 7.25 27.36
CA TRP A 20 -16.17 7.21 28.43
C TRP A 20 -16.32 5.96 29.30
N ALA A 21 -17.54 5.63 29.71
CA ALA A 21 -17.85 4.48 30.55
C ALA A 21 -17.50 3.16 29.83
N ARG A 22 -17.82 3.08 28.54
CA ARG A 22 -17.47 1.93 27.67
C ARG A 22 -15.96 1.73 27.58
N ARG A 23 -15.18 2.79 27.35
CA ARG A 23 -13.70 2.71 27.30
C ARG A 23 -13.11 2.29 28.64
N ARG A 24 -13.59 2.87 29.74
CA ARG A 24 -13.13 2.50 31.08
C ARG A 24 -13.42 1.04 31.43
N ARG A 25 -14.59 0.51 31.06
CA ARG A 25 -14.90 -0.92 31.23
C ARG A 25 -13.98 -1.80 30.39
N ALA A 26 -13.65 -1.41 29.16
CA ALA A 26 -12.68 -2.13 28.32
C ALA A 26 -11.27 -2.17 28.95
N ASP A 27 -10.88 -1.11 29.67
CA ASP A 27 -9.62 -1.04 30.42
C ASP A 27 -9.65 -1.82 31.76
N GLY A 28 -10.73 -2.55 32.02
CA GLY A 28 -10.94 -3.38 33.22
C GLY A 28 -11.45 -2.61 34.44
N TRP A 29 -12.01 -1.41 34.26
CA TRP A 29 -12.61 -0.67 35.38
C TRP A 29 -14.04 -1.13 35.68
N THR A 30 -14.37 -1.16 36.97
CA THR A 30 -15.71 -1.55 37.47
C THR A 30 -16.31 -0.43 38.33
N TYR A 31 -17.61 -0.49 38.58
CA TYR A 31 -18.26 0.45 39.50
C TYR A 31 -17.75 0.26 40.94
N GLY A 32 -17.55 1.37 41.66
CA GLY A 32 -17.29 1.36 43.10
C GLY A 32 -17.65 2.69 43.73
N HIS A 33 -18.00 2.68 45.02
CA HIS A 33 -18.53 3.87 45.73
C HIS A 33 -17.57 5.06 45.80
N ALA A 34 -16.27 4.84 45.60
CA ALA A 34 -15.25 5.86 45.49
C ALA A 34 -14.23 5.46 44.41
N ARG A 35 -13.47 6.43 43.90
CA ARG A 35 -12.42 6.17 42.93
C ARG A 35 -11.26 5.45 43.61
N ASP A 36 -10.89 4.28 43.08
CA ASP A 36 -9.76 3.46 43.53
C ASP A 36 -8.98 2.99 42.30
N ASP A 37 -7.85 3.63 42.02
CA ASP A 37 -7.05 3.36 40.83
C ASP A 37 -6.33 2.00 40.91
N VAL A 38 -6.10 1.48 42.12
CA VAL A 38 -5.43 0.18 42.34
C VAL A 38 -6.40 -0.95 42.04
N ARG A 39 -7.65 -0.84 42.51
CA ARG A 39 -8.72 -1.82 42.23
C ARG A 39 -9.46 -1.55 40.92
N LYS A 40 -9.09 -0.47 40.22
CA LYS A 40 -9.77 0.04 39.00
C LYS A 40 -11.27 0.22 39.22
N GLN A 41 -11.65 0.97 40.25
CA GLN A 41 -13.04 1.30 40.54
C GLN A 41 -13.32 2.79 40.35
N HIS A 42 -14.48 3.13 39.79
CA HIS A 42 -14.90 4.52 39.60
C HIS A 42 -16.41 4.71 39.88
N PRO A 43 -16.81 5.75 40.64
CA PRO A 43 -18.21 5.96 41.02
C PRO A 43 -19.11 6.34 39.83
N SER A 44 -18.57 7.04 38.84
CA SER A 44 -19.33 7.44 37.65
C SER A 44 -19.59 6.29 36.64
N LEU A 45 -19.21 5.04 36.91
CA LEU A 45 -19.47 3.91 36.00
C LEU A 45 -20.91 3.36 36.05
N VAL A 46 -21.87 4.27 36.19
CA VAL A 46 -23.33 4.05 36.18
C VAL A 46 -23.94 4.63 34.90
N PRO A 47 -25.18 4.27 34.52
CA PRO A 47 -25.93 4.94 33.46
C PRO A 47 -25.92 6.47 33.63
N TYR A 48 -25.91 7.22 32.54
CA TYR A 48 -25.86 8.70 32.59
C TYR A 48 -26.97 9.28 33.47
N GLU A 49 -28.18 8.71 33.42
CA GLU A 49 -29.34 9.12 34.22
C GLU A 49 -29.10 9.04 35.73
N GLU A 50 -28.21 8.14 36.16
CA GLU A 50 -27.89 7.87 37.57
C GLU A 50 -26.69 8.68 38.07
N LEU A 51 -26.04 9.49 37.22
CA LEU A 51 -24.97 10.38 37.64
C LEU A 51 -25.47 11.46 38.60
N PRO A 52 -24.63 11.91 39.56
CA PRO A 52 -24.87 13.13 40.31
C PRO A 52 -25.08 14.31 39.37
N GLU A 53 -26.02 15.20 39.70
CA GLU A 53 -26.33 16.34 38.84
C GLU A 53 -25.11 17.24 38.59
N SER A 54 -24.19 17.35 39.56
CA SER A 54 -22.93 18.07 39.41
C SER A 54 -22.01 17.50 38.33
N GLU A 55 -22.03 16.18 38.11
CA GLU A 55 -21.25 15.51 37.06
C GLU A 55 -21.93 15.69 35.69
N LYS A 56 -23.27 15.62 35.64
CA LYS A 56 -24.03 15.93 34.42
C LYS A 56 -23.81 17.38 33.98
N GLU A 57 -23.84 18.32 34.93
CA GLU A 57 -23.56 19.75 34.69
C GLU A 57 -22.17 19.96 34.07
N TYR A 58 -21.15 19.24 34.58
CA TYR A 58 -19.80 19.28 34.03
C TYR A 58 -19.74 18.80 32.58
N GLN A 59 -20.39 17.66 32.28
CA GLN A 59 -20.47 17.12 30.91
C GLN A 59 -21.19 18.07 29.96
N ARG A 60 -22.35 18.60 30.36
CA ARG A 60 -23.09 19.62 29.59
C ARG A 60 -22.24 20.85 29.34
N GLY A 61 -21.47 21.30 30.33
CA GLY A 61 -20.54 22.43 30.21
C GLY A 61 -19.47 22.20 29.15
N ALA A 62 -18.87 21.00 29.10
CA ALA A 62 -17.87 20.64 28.10
C ALA A 62 -18.46 20.59 26.67
N VAL A 63 -19.65 20.00 26.53
CA VAL A 63 -20.40 19.97 25.26
C VAL A 63 -20.77 21.38 24.80
N LEU A 64 -21.23 22.23 25.70
CA LEU A 64 -21.59 23.62 25.39
C LEU A 64 -20.40 24.42 24.85
N GLN A 65 -19.19 24.24 25.40
CA GLN A 65 -17.98 24.88 24.87
C GLN A 65 -17.63 24.39 23.46
N THR A 66 -17.85 23.10 23.19
CA THR A 66 -17.65 22.51 21.87
C THR A 66 -18.64 23.10 20.86
N ILE A 67 -19.92 23.18 21.21
CA ILE A 67 -20.97 23.80 20.38
C ILE A 67 -20.65 25.28 20.11
N LYS A 68 -20.25 26.05 21.13
CA LYS A 68 -19.84 27.44 20.97
C LYS A 68 -18.65 27.59 20.01
N SER A 69 -17.70 26.66 20.07
CA SER A 69 -16.54 26.65 19.17
C SER A 69 -16.94 26.38 17.73
N LEU A 70 -17.86 25.43 17.48
CA LEU A 70 -18.38 25.15 16.15
C LEU A 70 -19.13 26.35 15.56
N LEU A 71 -19.98 27.01 16.36
CA LEU A 71 -20.67 28.23 15.94
C LEU A 71 -19.69 29.37 15.62
N ALA A 72 -18.63 29.54 16.43
CA ALA A 72 -17.58 30.53 16.18
C ALA A 72 -16.75 30.25 14.91
N LEU A 73 -16.61 28.98 14.53
CA LEU A 73 -15.95 28.55 13.30
C LEU A 73 -16.85 28.63 12.05
N GLY A 74 -18.06 29.18 12.18
CA GLY A 74 -18.98 29.41 11.06
C GLY A 74 -19.87 28.21 10.70
N TYR A 75 -19.89 27.16 11.53
CA TYR A 75 -20.78 26.02 11.32
C TYR A 75 -22.21 26.35 11.79
N LYS A 76 -23.21 25.81 11.09
CA LYS A 76 -24.63 25.91 11.46
C LYS A 76 -25.11 24.56 12.01
N ILE A 77 -25.85 24.59 13.11
CA ILE A 77 -26.44 23.38 13.72
C ILE A 77 -27.90 23.29 13.26
N GLU A 78 -28.23 22.22 12.54
CA GLU A 78 -29.59 21.93 12.06
C GLU A 78 -30.06 20.58 12.61
N GLU A 79 -31.31 20.51 13.08
CA GLU A 79 -31.96 19.25 13.43
C GLU A 79 -32.29 18.47 12.14
N PRO A 80 -32.25 17.13 12.14
CA PRO A 80 -32.78 16.34 11.02
C PRO A 80 -34.26 16.70 10.78
N ASP A 81 -34.65 16.87 9.52
CA ASP A 81 -35.96 17.40 9.13
C ASP A 81 -37.12 16.52 9.68
N ALA A 82 -38.08 17.13 10.37
CA ALA A 82 -39.14 16.47 11.13
C ALA A 82 -40.25 15.81 10.26
N ALA A 83 -39.97 15.47 9.01
CA ALA A 83 -40.86 14.69 8.15
C ALA A 83 -40.80 13.17 8.43
N LEU A 84 -39.99 12.74 9.39
CA LEU A 84 -39.95 11.38 9.94
C LEU A 84 -40.37 11.41 11.41
N GLY A 85 -41.67 11.42 11.69
CA GLY A 85 -42.17 11.15 13.04
C GLY A 85 -43.41 11.94 13.46
N ASN A 86 -44.58 11.51 12.98
CA ASN A 86 -45.83 11.76 13.70
C ASN A 86 -46.32 10.43 14.28
N THR A 87 -46.13 10.23 15.57
CA THR A 87 -46.93 9.29 16.38
C THR A 87 -47.61 10.10 17.49
N PRO A 88 -48.94 10.04 17.65
CA PRO A 88 -49.59 10.60 18.83
C PRO A 88 -49.39 9.67 20.03
N SER A 89 -49.16 10.30 21.18
CA SER A 89 -48.98 9.72 22.51
C SER A 89 -50.28 9.17 23.13
N GLY A 90 -50.18 8.17 24.00
CA GLY A 90 -51.11 7.99 25.14
C GLY A 90 -51.67 6.57 25.39
N ASP A 91 -51.06 5.87 26.35
CA ASP A 91 -51.60 4.90 27.33
C ASP A 91 -52.75 3.90 27.00
N THR A 92 -52.50 2.59 27.18
CA THR A 92 -52.95 1.80 28.36
C THR A 92 -52.69 0.28 28.20
N HIS A 93 -52.37 -0.37 29.31
CA HIS A 93 -52.20 -1.81 29.58
C HIS A 93 -52.85 -2.85 28.63
N ARG A 94 -52.09 -3.89 28.22
CA ARG A 94 -52.29 -5.33 28.58
C ARG A 94 -51.34 -6.30 27.84
N SER A 95 -50.67 -7.13 28.64
CA SER A 95 -50.15 -8.51 28.44
C SER A 95 -50.43 -9.27 27.11
N GLY A 96 -49.38 -9.86 26.51
CA GLY A 96 -49.46 -10.98 25.56
C GLY A 96 -48.16 -11.21 24.76
N PRO A 97 -47.73 -12.46 24.46
CA PRO A 97 -46.33 -12.80 24.19
C PRO A 97 -45.91 -12.76 22.71
N ALA A 98 -44.61 -12.52 22.53
CA ALA A 98 -43.73 -12.91 21.43
C ALA A 98 -44.36 -13.35 20.11
N GLU A 99 -44.19 -12.52 19.06
CA GLU A 99 -43.75 -12.95 17.73
C GLU A 99 -43.52 -11.73 16.81
N ASN A 100 -42.44 -11.79 16.03
CA ASN A 100 -42.10 -10.93 14.88
C ASN A 100 -41.80 -9.45 15.13
N ALA A 101 -40.55 -9.16 15.47
CA ALA A 101 -39.88 -7.91 15.14
C ALA A 101 -38.46 -8.16 14.62
N SER A 102 -38.34 -9.03 13.61
CA SER A 102 -37.19 -9.07 12.71
C SER A 102 -37.60 -8.40 11.40
N ALA A 103 -37.34 -7.10 11.27
CA ALA A 103 -37.07 -6.39 10.01
C ALA A 103 -37.34 -4.90 10.20
N GLN A 104 -36.31 -4.16 10.58
CA GLN A 104 -36.02 -2.80 10.08
C GLN A 104 -34.64 -2.42 10.60
N ARG A 105 -33.62 -3.08 10.05
CA ARG A 105 -32.26 -2.54 9.93
C ARG A 105 -32.22 -1.93 8.53
N ASP A 106 -31.84 -0.65 8.42
CA ASP A 106 -31.55 -0.04 7.13
C ASP A 106 -30.54 -0.92 6.39
N SER A 107 -30.97 -1.54 5.30
CA SER A 107 -30.14 -2.44 4.51
C SER A 107 -29.08 -1.61 3.78
N PHE A 108 -27.82 -1.79 4.13
CA PHE A 108 -26.70 -1.38 3.30
C PHE A 108 -26.75 -2.17 1.98
N VAL A 109 -27.43 -1.63 0.97
CA VAL A 109 -27.49 -2.24 -0.37
C VAL A 109 -26.19 -1.91 -1.09
N LEU A 110 -25.29 -2.88 -1.16
CA LEU A 110 -24.11 -2.79 -2.01
C LEU A 110 -24.57 -2.77 -3.48
N PRO A 111 -24.14 -1.78 -4.29
CA PRO A 111 -24.37 -1.77 -5.73
C PRO A 111 -23.73 -2.99 -6.41
N ASN A 112 -23.90 -3.13 -7.73
CA ASN A 112 -23.35 -4.25 -8.51
C ASN A 112 -21.80 -4.32 -8.41
N ILE A 113 -21.27 -5.00 -7.39
CA ILE A 113 -19.82 -5.09 -7.10
C ILE A 113 -19.06 -5.64 -8.31
N GLY A 114 -19.67 -6.56 -9.05
CA GLY A 114 -19.07 -7.20 -10.22
C GLY A 114 -18.69 -6.22 -11.35
N THR A 115 -19.39 -5.09 -11.49
CA THR A 115 -19.12 -4.08 -12.52
C THR A 115 -18.45 -2.82 -11.99
N SER A 116 -18.24 -2.73 -10.67
CA SER A 116 -17.72 -1.54 -10.01
C SER A 116 -16.23 -1.32 -10.34
N ASP A 117 -15.84 -0.05 -10.48
CA ASP A 117 -14.44 0.33 -10.62
C ASP A 117 -13.75 0.45 -9.25
N LEU A 118 -12.43 0.64 -9.26
CA LEU A 118 -11.65 0.70 -8.02
C LEU A 118 -12.07 1.87 -7.12
N HIS A 119 -12.43 3.02 -7.70
CA HIS A 119 -12.81 4.20 -6.93
C HIS A 119 -14.10 3.97 -6.14
N ALA A 120 -15.11 3.36 -6.76
CA ALA A 120 -16.33 2.96 -6.06
C ALA A 120 -16.06 1.98 -4.92
N LEU A 121 -15.21 0.97 -5.14
CA LEU A 121 -14.85 -0.02 -4.11
C LEU A 121 -14.08 0.61 -2.95
N LEU A 122 -13.14 1.52 -3.24
CA LEU A 122 -12.38 2.25 -2.21
C LEU A 122 -13.28 3.14 -1.37
N ARG A 123 -14.23 3.82 -2.01
CA ARG A 123 -15.22 4.63 -1.29
C ARG A 123 -16.02 3.76 -0.32
N TRP A 124 -16.57 2.63 -0.76
CA TRP A 124 -17.31 1.73 0.11
C TRP A 124 -16.46 1.11 1.21
N TRP A 125 -15.18 0.86 0.94
CA TRP A 125 -14.24 0.41 1.95
C TRP A 125 -14.02 1.50 2.99
N GLN A 126 -13.72 2.73 2.59
CA GLN A 126 -13.41 3.84 3.50
C GLN A 126 -14.62 4.35 4.29
N GLU A 127 -15.80 4.39 3.68
CA GLU A 127 -17.04 4.92 4.27
C GLU A 127 -17.82 3.85 5.06
N ARG A 128 -17.31 2.61 5.16
CA ARG A 128 -18.03 1.53 5.86
C ARG A 128 -18.25 1.88 7.35
N PRO A 129 -19.39 1.49 7.93
CA PRO A 129 -19.66 1.76 9.33
C PRO A 129 -18.62 1.09 10.25
N PRO A 130 -18.37 1.64 11.46
CA PRO A 130 -17.36 1.12 12.40
C PRO A 130 -17.59 -0.34 12.83
N GLU A 131 -18.83 -0.84 12.70
CA GLU A 131 -19.21 -2.23 13.00
C GLU A 131 -18.85 -3.22 11.88
N GLY A 132 -18.21 -2.76 10.79
CA GLY A 132 -17.80 -3.54 9.63
C GLY A 132 -18.84 -3.60 8.52
N TRP A 133 -18.45 -4.19 7.38
CA TRP A 133 -19.41 -4.64 6.36
C TRP A 133 -20.36 -5.70 6.94
N PRO A 134 -21.52 -6.01 6.30
CA PRO A 134 -22.55 -6.90 6.83
C PRO A 134 -21.97 -8.16 7.50
N GLN A 135 -22.70 -8.75 8.45
CA GLN A 135 -22.35 -10.01 9.12
C GLN A 135 -22.32 -11.25 8.19
N SER A 136 -22.04 -11.08 6.90
CA SER A 136 -21.83 -12.17 5.95
C SER A 136 -20.44 -12.07 5.29
N PRO A 137 -19.76 -13.22 5.11
CA PRO A 137 -18.45 -13.25 4.46
C PRO A 137 -18.52 -12.89 2.98
N GLY A 138 -19.70 -13.00 2.35
CA GLY A 138 -19.89 -12.79 0.90
C GLY A 138 -19.50 -11.39 0.41
N VAL A 139 -19.67 -10.35 1.23
CA VAL A 139 -19.29 -8.99 0.85
C VAL A 139 -17.76 -8.87 0.74
N TYR A 140 -17.04 -9.36 1.75
CA TYR A 140 -15.58 -9.37 1.75
C TYR A 140 -15.03 -10.19 0.57
N GLN A 141 -15.65 -11.34 0.29
CA GLN A 141 -15.30 -12.20 -0.86
C GLN A 141 -15.46 -11.43 -2.18
N GLN A 142 -16.64 -10.85 -2.43
CA GLN A 142 -16.93 -10.15 -3.69
C GLN A 142 -16.05 -8.93 -3.91
N VAL A 143 -15.84 -8.10 -2.88
CA VAL A 143 -14.99 -6.91 -3.02
C VAL A 143 -13.52 -7.31 -3.15
N GLY A 144 -13.04 -8.26 -2.35
CA GLY A 144 -11.67 -8.77 -2.44
C GLY A 144 -11.38 -9.40 -3.80
N GLU A 145 -12.28 -10.22 -4.33
CA GLU A 145 -12.17 -10.83 -5.65
C GLU A 145 -12.20 -9.79 -6.78
N ARG A 146 -13.06 -8.78 -6.66
CA ARG A 146 -13.10 -7.67 -7.62
C ARG A 146 -11.82 -6.85 -7.59
N MET A 147 -11.28 -6.54 -6.42
CA MET A 147 -9.98 -5.87 -6.28
C MET A 147 -8.85 -6.71 -6.90
N LEU A 148 -8.83 -8.03 -6.69
CA LEU A 148 -7.87 -8.92 -7.34
C LEU A 148 -7.98 -8.87 -8.87
N THR A 149 -9.20 -8.89 -9.40
CA THR A 149 -9.49 -8.79 -10.84
C THR A 149 -8.94 -7.49 -11.42
N LEU A 150 -9.13 -6.36 -10.72
CA LEU A 150 -8.62 -5.04 -11.11
C LEU A 150 -7.10 -4.88 -10.96
N GLY A 151 -6.39 -5.88 -10.43
CA GLY A 151 -4.95 -5.82 -10.21
C GLY A 151 -4.55 -5.15 -8.89
N GLU A 152 -5.39 -5.28 -7.85
CA GLU A 152 -5.19 -4.70 -6.52
C GLU A 152 -4.99 -5.73 -5.40
N PRO A 153 -3.89 -6.51 -5.43
CA PRO A 153 -3.69 -7.57 -4.44
C PRO A 153 -3.47 -7.03 -3.02
N LEU A 154 -2.87 -5.85 -2.83
CA LEU A 154 -2.64 -5.31 -1.48
C LEU A 154 -3.93 -4.82 -0.82
N LEU A 155 -4.79 -4.14 -1.58
CA LEU A 155 -6.11 -3.71 -1.08
C LEU A 155 -7.03 -4.92 -0.86
N ALA A 156 -7.00 -5.89 -1.78
CA ALA A 156 -7.72 -7.15 -1.59
C ALA A 156 -7.25 -7.87 -0.32
N TYR A 157 -5.94 -7.90 -0.05
CA TYR A 157 -5.41 -8.45 1.19
C TYR A 157 -6.03 -7.77 2.41
N ASP A 158 -6.04 -6.43 2.46
CA ASP A 158 -6.58 -5.70 3.61
C ASP A 158 -8.06 -6.01 3.86
N VAL A 159 -8.87 -6.04 2.79
CA VAL A 159 -10.29 -6.40 2.85
C VAL A 159 -10.50 -7.83 3.33
N LEU A 160 -9.78 -8.78 2.74
CA LEU A 160 -9.94 -10.21 3.03
C LEU A 160 -9.41 -10.59 4.41
N ALA A 161 -8.32 -9.95 4.85
CA ALA A 161 -7.75 -10.13 6.18
C ALA A 161 -8.72 -9.63 7.25
N GLU A 162 -9.36 -8.47 7.05
CA GLU A 162 -10.43 -8.00 7.93
C GLU A 162 -11.59 -8.99 7.97
N GLY A 163 -12.05 -9.48 6.81
CA GLY A 163 -13.10 -10.49 6.74
C GLY A 163 -12.76 -11.75 7.55
N LEU A 164 -11.50 -12.20 7.52
CA LEU A 164 -11.03 -13.36 8.28
C LEU A 164 -10.92 -13.11 9.80
N THR A 165 -10.83 -11.85 10.25
CA THR A 165 -10.94 -11.56 11.69
C THR A 165 -12.34 -11.87 12.22
N THR A 166 -13.37 -11.66 11.39
CA THR A 166 -14.77 -11.96 11.73
C THR A 166 -15.14 -13.40 11.39
N PHE A 167 -14.63 -13.94 10.29
CA PHE A 167 -14.98 -15.27 9.76
C PHE A 167 -13.75 -16.15 9.54
N PRO A 168 -13.02 -16.54 10.60
CA PRO A 168 -11.72 -17.23 10.46
C PRO A 168 -11.82 -18.61 9.79
N GLY A 169 -13.00 -19.26 9.82
CA GLY A 169 -13.25 -20.57 9.21
C GLY A 169 -13.72 -20.55 7.76
N GLU A 170 -13.88 -19.38 7.14
CA GLU A 170 -14.41 -19.28 5.77
C GLU A 170 -13.33 -19.59 4.74
N THR A 171 -13.35 -20.80 4.18
CA THR A 171 -12.36 -21.31 3.21
C THR A 171 -12.18 -20.38 2.01
N ARG A 172 -13.26 -19.81 1.47
CA ARG A 172 -13.17 -18.93 0.29
C ARG A 172 -12.43 -17.63 0.60
N LEU A 173 -12.59 -17.08 1.81
CA LEU A 173 -11.81 -15.91 2.24
C LEU A 173 -10.32 -16.26 2.37
N GLN A 174 -10.01 -17.42 2.95
CA GLN A 174 -8.62 -17.90 3.05
C GLN A 174 -7.98 -18.13 1.67
N GLN A 175 -8.72 -18.73 0.73
CA GLN A 175 -8.27 -18.92 -0.66
C GLN A 175 -7.99 -17.59 -1.37
N LEU A 176 -8.90 -16.62 -1.26
CA LEU A 176 -8.74 -15.30 -1.86
C LEU A 176 -7.57 -14.54 -1.20
N LEU A 177 -7.37 -14.67 0.11
CA LEU A 177 -6.22 -14.08 0.81
C LEU A 177 -4.90 -14.73 0.35
N ALA A 178 -4.86 -16.05 0.20
CA ALA A 178 -3.71 -16.74 -0.39
C ALA A 178 -3.45 -16.30 -1.83
N LEU A 179 -4.50 -16.09 -2.64
CA LEU A 179 -4.36 -15.55 -4.00
C LEU A 179 -3.82 -14.12 -4.00
N SER A 180 -4.23 -13.27 -3.05
CA SER A 180 -3.72 -11.90 -2.92
C SER A 180 -2.24 -11.88 -2.54
N LEU A 181 -1.83 -12.74 -1.61
CA LEU A 181 -0.42 -12.98 -1.25
C LEU A 181 0.41 -13.50 -2.44
N ALA A 182 -0.13 -14.46 -3.20
CA ALA A 182 0.57 -14.98 -4.38
C ALA A 182 0.74 -13.89 -5.47
N ARG A 183 -0.30 -13.09 -5.73
CA ARG A 183 -0.28 -11.99 -6.72
C ARG A 183 0.60 -10.81 -6.27
N SER A 184 0.78 -10.59 -4.97
CA SER A 184 1.68 -9.55 -4.43
C SER A 184 3.14 -9.99 -4.31
N GLY A 185 3.46 -11.25 -4.64
CA GLY A 185 4.82 -11.80 -4.60
C GLY A 185 5.20 -12.47 -3.26
N ALA A 186 4.29 -12.52 -2.29
CA ALA A 186 4.42 -13.25 -1.03
C ALA A 186 4.10 -14.75 -1.19
N THR A 187 4.67 -15.39 -2.21
CA THR A 187 4.33 -16.75 -2.65
C THR A 187 4.52 -17.82 -1.56
N ARG A 188 5.51 -17.67 -0.67
CA ARG A 188 5.74 -18.63 0.42
C ARG A 188 4.61 -18.61 1.45
N GLN A 189 4.18 -17.43 1.86
CA GLN A 189 3.08 -17.26 2.81
C GLN A 189 1.77 -17.80 2.21
N ALA A 190 1.53 -17.52 0.92
CA ALA A 190 0.40 -18.10 0.19
C ALA A 190 0.45 -19.65 0.19
N ASN A 191 1.63 -20.23 -0.08
CA ASN A 191 1.82 -21.68 -0.07
C ASN A 191 1.57 -22.29 1.31
N GLU A 192 2.15 -21.71 2.36
CA GLU A 192 1.96 -22.15 3.75
C GLU A 192 0.49 -22.15 4.15
N MET A 193 -0.24 -21.08 3.82
CA MET A 193 -1.68 -20.98 4.05
C MET A 193 -2.47 -22.05 3.30
N LEU A 194 -2.19 -22.26 2.01
CA LEU A 194 -2.90 -23.26 1.20
C LEU A 194 -2.60 -24.71 1.63
N VAL A 195 -1.39 -24.99 2.11
CA VAL A 195 -1.03 -26.28 2.71
C VAL A 195 -1.84 -26.52 3.98
N GLN A 196 -2.01 -25.48 4.82
CA GLN A 196 -2.83 -25.58 6.03
C GLN A 196 -4.29 -25.89 5.70
N ILE A 197 -4.90 -25.21 4.72
CA ILE A 197 -6.26 -25.48 4.23
C ILE A 197 -6.39 -26.92 3.73
N GLN A 198 -5.41 -27.40 2.95
CA GLN A 198 -5.45 -28.78 2.46
C GLN A 198 -5.33 -29.80 3.60
N SER A 199 -4.52 -29.50 4.62
CA SER A 199 -4.30 -30.37 5.78
C SER A 199 -5.49 -30.46 6.74
N SER A 200 -6.37 -29.45 6.77
CA SER A 200 -7.60 -29.47 7.58
C SER A 200 -8.72 -30.35 6.99
N GLY A 201 -8.48 -30.97 5.83
CA GLY A 201 -9.43 -31.85 5.15
C GLY A 201 -10.29 -31.16 4.08
N GLU A 202 -10.16 -29.83 3.93
CA GLU A 202 -10.89 -29.04 2.94
C GLU A 202 -10.13 -28.98 1.61
N SER A 203 -10.20 -30.07 0.84
CA SER A 203 -9.63 -30.13 -0.50
C SER A 203 -10.69 -29.85 -1.57
N SER A 204 -10.55 -28.73 -2.28
CA SER A 204 -11.38 -28.36 -3.44
C SER A 204 -10.54 -28.21 -4.70
N ASP A 205 -11.21 -28.12 -5.86
CA ASP A 205 -10.57 -27.84 -7.15
C ASP A 205 -9.79 -26.51 -7.11
N GLU A 206 -10.37 -25.49 -6.48
CA GLU A 206 -9.78 -24.17 -6.27
C GLU A 206 -8.56 -24.23 -5.33
N THR A 207 -8.69 -24.84 -4.14
CA THR A 207 -7.56 -24.95 -3.18
C THR A 207 -6.37 -25.66 -3.82
N SER A 208 -6.62 -26.78 -4.50
CA SER A 208 -5.57 -27.57 -5.15
C SER A 208 -4.91 -26.79 -6.29
N GLY A 209 -5.72 -26.06 -7.04
CA GLY A 209 -5.26 -25.22 -8.12
C GLY A 209 -4.37 -24.05 -7.69
N LEU A 210 -4.79 -23.33 -6.65
CA LEU A 210 -4.00 -22.26 -6.04
C LEU A 210 -2.71 -22.81 -5.41
N LEU A 211 -2.77 -23.97 -4.76
CA LEU A 211 -1.60 -24.60 -4.18
C LEU A 211 -0.58 -24.96 -5.26
N ALA A 212 -1.02 -25.60 -6.34
CA ALA A 212 -0.18 -25.93 -7.48
C ALA A 212 0.42 -24.68 -8.15
N ARG A 213 -0.35 -23.58 -8.22
CA ARG A 213 0.16 -22.27 -8.67
C ARG A 213 1.32 -21.80 -7.81
N THR A 214 1.20 -21.87 -6.49
CA THR A 214 2.30 -21.43 -5.60
C THR A 214 3.55 -22.30 -5.75
N PHE A 215 3.42 -23.62 -5.98
CA PHE A 215 4.56 -24.47 -6.30
C PHE A 215 5.22 -24.09 -7.63
N LYS A 216 4.41 -23.79 -8.66
CA LYS A 216 4.91 -23.28 -9.95
C LYS A 216 5.67 -21.98 -9.77
N ASP A 217 5.09 -21.00 -9.08
CA ASP A 217 5.73 -19.70 -8.84
C ASP A 217 7.04 -19.84 -8.03
N LEU A 218 7.07 -20.71 -7.02
CA LEU A 218 8.29 -21.02 -6.25
C LEU A 218 9.35 -21.73 -7.09
N ALA A 219 8.96 -22.53 -8.09
CA ALA A 219 9.91 -23.17 -8.99
C ALA A 219 10.64 -22.14 -9.86
N PHE A 220 9.93 -21.12 -10.37
CA PHE A 220 10.55 -20.06 -11.15
C PHE A 220 11.41 -19.09 -10.31
N GLN A 221 11.27 -19.10 -8.99
CA GLN A 221 12.17 -18.42 -8.06
C GLN A 221 13.41 -19.26 -7.68
N GLU A 222 13.49 -20.51 -8.12
CA GLU A 222 14.61 -21.41 -7.81
C GLU A 222 15.71 -21.27 -8.85
N VAL A 223 16.95 -21.05 -8.41
CA VAL A 223 18.12 -20.86 -9.28
C VAL A 223 18.69 -22.19 -9.74
N ASP A 224 18.68 -23.19 -8.87
CA ASP A 224 19.10 -24.56 -9.15
C ASP A 224 18.10 -25.24 -10.11
N ALA A 225 18.59 -25.63 -11.30
CA ALA A 225 17.78 -26.23 -12.34
C ALA A 225 17.16 -27.58 -11.94
N VAL A 226 17.84 -28.37 -11.10
CA VAL A 226 17.35 -29.67 -10.62
C VAL A 226 16.20 -29.43 -9.64
N LYS A 227 16.39 -28.57 -8.65
CA LYS A 227 15.33 -28.21 -7.69
C LYS A 227 14.14 -27.53 -8.36
N ARG A 228 14.41 -26.69 -9.38
CA ARG A 228 13.37 -26.10 -10.22
C ARG A 228 12.53 -27.20 -10.88
N LYS A 229 13.18 -28.17 -11.52
CA LYS A 229 12.50 -29.30 -12.17
C LYS A 229 11.67 -30.11 -11.18
N GLU A 230 12.22 -30.45 -10.00
CA GLU A 230 11.51 -31.16 -8.94
C GLU A 230 10.23 -30.41 -8.50
N ARG A 231 10.34 -29.10 -8.27
CA ARG A 231 9.18 -28.27 -7.90
C ARG A 231 8.13 -28.19 -9.01
N LEU A 232 8.55 -28.06 -10.28
CA LEU A 232 7.65 -28.08 -11.42
C LEU A 232 6.93 -29.43 -11.55
N THR A 233 7.64 -30.54 -11.37
CA THR A 233 7.05 -31.88 -11.36
C THR A 233 6.03 -32.03 -10.23
N HIS A 234 6.34 -31.51 -9.04
CA HIS A 234 5.38 -31.52 -7.94
C HIS A 234 4.13 -30.69 -8.25
N ALA A 235 4.30 -29.46 -8.75
CA ALA A 235 3.18 -28.62 -9.19
C ALA A 235 2.31 -29.32 -10.25
N GLN A 236 2.93 -29.98 -11.22
CA GLN A 236 2.24 -30.74 -12.26
C GLN A 236 1.39 -31.87 -11.67
N GLN A 237 1.94 -32.64 -10.73
CA GLN A 237 1.22 -33.74 -10.08
C GLN A 237 -0.02 -33.24 -9.33
N VAL A 238 0.10 -32.10 -8.64
CA VAL A 238 -1.05 -31.49 -7.94
C VAL A 238 -2.12 -31.05 -8.92
N TYR A 239 -1.76 -30.35 -10.01
CA TYR A 239 -2.71 -29.97 -11.07
C TYR A 239 -3.38 -31.18 -11.73
N GLN A 240 -2.62 -32.22 -12.07
CA GLN A 240 -3.16 -33.43 -12.71
C GLN A 240 -4.10 -34.18 -11.77
N LYS A 241 -3.75 -34.29 -10.49
CA LYS A 241 -4.62 -34.92 -9.49
C LYS A 241 -5.93 -34.14 -9.37
N ALA A 242 -5.86 -32.82 -9.29
CA ALA A 242 -7.04 -31.96 -9.23
C ALA A 242 -7.92 -32.12 -10.47
N TYR A 243 -7.31 -32.05 -11.65
CA TYR A 243 -8.02 -32.24 -12.92
C TYR A 243 -8.73 -33.60 -13.01
N ARG A 244 -8.07 -34.69 -12.63
CA ARG A 244 -8.69 -36.04 -12.63
C ARG A 244 -9.84 -36.15 -11.64
N GLN A 245 -9.79 -35.42 -10.54
CA GLN A 245 -10.78 -35.50 -9.47
C GLN A 245 -12.03 -34.65 -9.76
N TRP A 246 -11.85 -33.45 -10.31
CA TRP A 246 -12.94 -32.47 -10.48
C TRP A 246 -13.25 -32.07 -11.93
N GLY A 247 -12.36 -32.36 -12.89
CA GLY A 247 -12.58 -32.08 -14.32
C GLY A 247 -12.48 -30.60 -14.72
N GLY A 248 -12.00 -29.71 -13.84
CA GLY A 248 -11.90 -28.29 -14.12
C GLY A 248 -10.86 -27.95 -15.21
N TYR A 249 -11.30 -27.28 -16.28
CA TYR A 249 -10.43 -26.92 -17.43
C TYR A 249 -9.21 -26.08 -17.01
N TRP A 250 -9.34 -25.28 -15.95
CA TRP A 250 -8.24 -24.43 -15.45
C TRP A 250 -7.09 -25.25 -14.84
N ASN A 251 -7.40 -26.27 -14.05
CA ASN A 251 -6.39 -27.19 -13.53
C ASN A 251 -5.81 -28.06 -14.64
N GLY A 252 -6.65 -28.49 -15.59
CA GLY A 252 -6.23 -29.20 -16.78
C GLY A 252 -5.19 -28.42 -17.60
N ILE A 253 -5.46 -27.15 -17.94
CA ILE A 253 -4.56 -26.38 -18.81
C ILE A 253 -3.22 -26.10 -18.15
N ASN A 254 -3.22 -25.80 -16.86
CA ASN A 254 -1.97 -25.61 -16.13
C ASN A 254 -1.18 -26.92 -16.03
N ALA A 255 -1.83 -28.08 -15.89
CA ALA A 255 -1.15 -29.37 -16.00
C ALA A 255 -0.56 -29.60 -17.40
N ALA A 256 -1.28 -29.26 -18.47
CA ALA A 256 -0.78 -29.36 -19.85
C ALA A 256 0.44 -28.44 -20.08
N THR A 257 0.36 -27.20 -19.60
CA THR A 257 1.46 -26.22 -19.63
C THR A 257 2.70 -26.75 -18.91
N LEU A 258 2.55 -27.27 -17.69
CA LEU A 258 3.70 -27.85 -16.96
C LEU A 258 4.23 -29.13 -17.62
N SER A 259 3.36 -29.94 -18.24
CA SER A 259 3.80 -31.12 -19.02
C SER A 259 4.70 -30.70 -20.17
N LEU A 260 4.33 -29.63 -20.89
CA LEU A 260 5.15 -29.11 -21.98
C LEU A 260 6.50 -28.59 -21.48
N LEU A 261 6.51 -27.80 -20.41
CA LEU A 261 7.73 -27.25 -19.80
C LEU A 261 8.67 -28.34 -19.24
N LEU A 262 8.13 -29.49 -18.85
CA LEU A 262 8.89 -30.66 -18.40
C LEU A 262 9.35 -31.58 -19.55
N GLY A 263 9.09 -31.21 -20.81
CA GLY A 263 9.50 -31.97 -22.00
C GLY A 263 8.52 -33.06 -22.44
N GLN A 264 7.35 -33.18 -21.82
CA GLN A 264 6.36 -34.23 -22.08
C GLN A 264 5.38 -33.77 -23.17
N GLN A 265 5.87 -33.64 -24.40
CA GLN A 265 5.14 -33.01 -25.50
C GLN A 265 3.84 -33.73 -25.86
N GLU A 266 3.85 -35.06 -25.96
CA GLU A 266 2.67 -35.86 -26.32
C GLU A 266 1.57 -35.71 -25.27
N GLN A 267 1.93 -35.79 -23.99
CA GLN A 267 0.99 -35.63 -22.89
C GLN A 267 0.41 -34.21 -22.87
N ALA A 268 1.24 -33.19 -23.05
CA ALA A 268 0.78 -31.80 -23.10
C ALA A 268 -0.22 -31.58 -24.24
N ALA A 269 0.07 -32.11 -25.43
CA ALA A 269 -0.80 -31.99 -26.60
C ALA A 269 -2.13 -32.72 -26.41
N ALA A 270 -2.10 -33.96 -25.89
CA ALA A 270 -3.31 -34.74 -25.61
C ALA A 270 -4.24 -34.02 -24.62
N MET A 271 -3.67 -33.52 -23.51
CA MET A 271 -4.44 -32.74 -22.53
C MET A 271 -5.00 -31.47 -23.15
N ALA A 272 -4.20 -30.71 -23.91
CA ALA A 272 -4.65 -29.47 -24.54
C ALA A 272 -5.84 -29.67 -25.51
N VAL A 273 -5.92 -30.80 -26.21
CA VAL A 273 -7.06 -31.15 -27.07
C VAL A 273 -8.32 -31.38 -26.23
N GLU A 274 -8.21 -32.17 -25.16
CA GLU A 274 -9.32 -32.46 -24.24
C GLU A 274 -9.85 -31.17 -23.58
N ILE A 275 -8.95 -30.34 -23.08
CA ILE A 275 -9.30 -29.09 -22.39
C ILE A 275 -9.92 -28.08 -23.35
N ARG A 276 -9.43 -28.02 -24.59
CA ARG A 276 -10.05 -27.19 -25.63
C ARG A 276 -11.53 -27.56 -25.81
N GLN A 277 -11.86 -28.85 -25.83
CA GLN A 277 -13.23 -29.31 -25.95
C GLN A 277 -14.09 -28.86 -24.74
N LEU A 278 -13.56 -29.03 -23.51
CA LEU A 278 -14.23 -28.56 -22.30
C LEU A 278 -14.48 -27.04 -22.31
N CYS A 279 -13.53 -26.24 -22.80
CA CYS A 279 -13.69 -24.80 -22.90
C CYS A 279 -14.72 -24.37 -23.94
N VAL A 280 -14.80 -25.06 -25.08
CA VAL A 280 -15.85 -24.81 -26.10
C VAL A 280 -17.23 -25.10 -25.51
N GLU A 281 -17.39 -26.25 -24.85
CA GLU A 281 -18.68 -26.61 -24.20
C GLU A 281 -19.04 -25.65 -23.06
N ALA A 282 -18.06 -25.21 -22.28
CA ALA A 282 -18.28 -24.19 -21.25
C ALA A 282 -18.70 -22.86 -21.89
N PHE A 283 -18.06 -22.45 -22.98
CA PHE A 283 -18.38 -21.23 -23.70
C PHE A 283 -19.80 -21.24 -24.29
N GLU A 284 -20.25 -22.37 -24.84
CA GLU A 284 -21.62 -22.55 -25.33
C GLU A 284 -22.68 -22.48 -24.23
N LYS A 285 -22.35 -22.94 -23.02
CA LYS A 285 -23.24 -22.91 -21.85
C LYS A 285 -23.28 -21.53 -21.17
N ILE A 286 -22.33 -20.65 -21.46
CA ILE A 286 -22.27 -19.30 -20.87
C ILE A 286 -23.27 -18.36 -21.58
N ASN A 287 -24.35 -18.04 -20.87
CA ASN A 287 -25.29 -16.97 -21.24
C ASN A 287 -24.57 -15.61 -21.39
N LYS A 288 -25.26 -14.59 -21.92
CA LYS A 288 -24.69 -13.23 -22.10
C LYS A 288 -24.09 -12.61 -20.82
N GLU A 289 -24.42 -13.12 -19.64
CA GLU A 289 -24.00 -12.60 -18.33
C GLU A 289 -22.88 -13.40 -17.63
N GLY A 290 -22.45 -14.55 -18.15
CA GLY A 290 -21.38 -15.34 -17.52
C GLY A 290 -19.97 -14.88 -17.91
N ASP A 291 -18.97 -15.13 -17.05
CA ASP A 291 -17.59 -14.73 -17.30
C ASP A 291 -16.94 -15.54 -18.43
N ARG A 292 -16.86 -14.93 -19.62
CA ARG A 292 -16.25 -15.53 -20.83
C ARG A 292 -14.73 -15.45 -20.86
N TYR A 293 -14.11 -14.68 -19.96
CA TYR A 293 -12.67 -14.40 -20.03
C TYR A 293 -11.82 -15.67 -19.90
N TRP A 294 -12.06 -16.48 -18.86
CA TRP A 294 -11.23 -17.64 -18.56
C TRP A 294 -11.32 -18.76 -19.61
N PRO A 295 -12.50 -19.10 -20.17
CA PRO A 295 -12.58 -20.00 -21.31
C PRO A 295 -11.78 -19.50 -22.52
N LEU A 296 -11.90 -18.22 -22.89
CA LEU A 296 -11.16 -17.64 -24.04
C LEU A 296 -9.64 -17.67 -23.81
N ALA A 297 -9.18 -17.25 -22.63
CA ALA A 297 -7.77 -17.30 -22.27
C ALA A 297 -7.22 -18.73 -22.29
N THR A 298 -8.01 -19.71 -21.83
CA THR A 298 -7.64 -21.13 -21.83
C THR A 298 -7.58 -21.71 -23.25
N LEU A 299 -8.49 -21.32 -24.14
CA LEU A 299 -8.43 -21.70 -25.56
C LEU A 299 -7.16 -21.18 -26.24
N GLY A 300 -6.76 -19.94 -25.94
CA GLY A 300 -5.48 -19.38 -26.39
C GLY A 300 -4.28 -20.18 -25.90
N GLU A 301 -4.28 -20.55 -24.61
CA GLU A 301 -3.19 -21.36 -24.01
C GLU A 301 -3.14 -22.77 -24.62
N ALA A 302 -4.29 -23.41 -24.83
CA ALA A 302 -4.38 -24.73 -25.47
C ALA A 302 -3.90 -24.70 -26.93
N ALA A 303 -4.19 -23.62 -27.66
CA ALA A 303 -3.70 -23.40 -29.02
C ALA A 303 -2.18 -23.17 -29.06
N LEU A 304 -1.61 -22.46 -28.07
CA LEU A 304 -0.15 -22.31 -27.93
C LEU A 304 0.55 -23.65 -27.71
N ILE A 305 0.03 -24.49 -26.80
CA ILE A 305 0.60 -25.82 -26.54
C ILE A 305 0.58 -26.68 -27.81
N GLN A 306 -0.49 -26.58 -28.60
CA GLN A 306 -0.64 -27.24 -29.90
C GLN A 306 0.11 -26.57 -31.05
N ARG A 307 0.82 -25.45 -30.80
CA ARG A 307 1.56 -24.67 -31.80
C ARG A 307 0.69 -24.11 -32.93
N LYS A 308 -0.59 -23.86 -32.65
CA LYS A 308 -1.56 -23.25 -33.58
C LYS A 308 -1.54 -21.73 -33.41
N TRP A 309 -0.51 -21.08 -33.94
CA TRP A 309 -0.22 -19.66 -33.65
C TRP A 309 -1.36 -18.69 -34.02
N PRO A 310 -1.96 -18.74 -35.22
CA PRO A 310 -3.03 -17.82 -35.57
C PRO A 310 -4.29 -18.01 -34.71
N GLU A 311 -4.61 -19.26 -34.36
CA GLU A 311 -5.73 -19.57 -33.45
C GLU A 311 -5.44 -19.05 -32.04
N ALA A 312 -4.21 -19.21 -31.54
CA ALA A 312 -3.82 -18.67 -30.24
C ALA A 312 -3.93 -17.15 -30.19
N GLU A 313 -3.48 -16.45 -31.24
CA GLU A 313 -3.57 -15.00 -31.33
C GLU A 313 -5.01 -14.51 -31.32
N ASP A 314 -5.89 -15.12 -32.13
CA ASP A 314 -7.31 -14.77 -32.16
C ASP A 314 -7.99 -14.95 -30.79
N TRP A 315 -7.76 -16.09 -30.12
CA TRP A 315 -8.33 -16.34 -28.79
C TRP A 315 -7.82 -15.36 -27.73
N TYR A 316 -6.52 -15.02 -27.74
CA TYR A 316 -6.00 -14.04 -26.80
C TYR A 316 -6.49 -12.61 -27.09
N GLN A 317 -6.70 -12.24 -28.35
CA GLN A 317 -7.33 -10.95 -28.69
C GLN A 317 -8.76 -10.87 -28.18
N GLN A 318 -9.55 -11.94 -28.35
CA GLN A 318 -10.90 -12.02 -27.80
C GLN A 318 -10.90 -11.98 -26.27
N ALA A 319 -9.99 -12.72 -25.61
CA ALA A 319 -9.82 -12.67 -24.17
C ALA A 319 -9.44 -11.27 -23.68
N ALA A 320 -8.53 -10.57 -24.36
CA ALA A 320 -8.14 -9.20 -24.05
C ALA A 320 -9.32 -8.22 -24.18
N ALA A 321 -10.16 -8.38 -25.20
CA ALA A 321 -11.34 -7.54 -25.41
C ALA A 321 -12.37 -7.69 -24.29
N VAL A 322 -12.60 -8.91 -23.78
CA VAL A 322 -13.46 -9.16 -22.61
C VAL A 322 -12.76 -8.75 -21.30
N GLY A 323 -11.44 -8.88 -21.27
CA GLY A 323 -10.56 -8.62 -20.13
C GLY A 323 -10.22 -7.16 -19.88
N GLN A 324 -10.82 -6.20 -20.60
CA GLN A 324 -10.49 -4.79 -20.46
C GLN A 324 -10.58 -4.33 -19.00
N ARG A 325 -9.51 -3.70 -18.51
CA ARG A 325 -9.33 -3.25 -17.11
C ARG A 325 -9.28 -4.36 -16.05
N ARG A 326 -9.34 -5.64 -16.42
CA ARG A 326 -9.10 -6.79 -15.53
C ARG A 326 -7.60 -7.06 -15.43
N PHE A 327 -6.84 -6.06 -15.00
CA PHE A 327 -5.37 -6.08 -15.08
C PHE A 327 -4.73 -7.25 -14.31
N GLY A 328 -5.34 -7.70 -13.21
CA GLY A 328 -4.84 -8.87 -12.46
C GLY A 328 -4.99 -10.18 -13.23
N ASP A 329 -6.06 -10.30 -14.02
CA ASP A 329 -6.33 -11.48 -14.85
C ASP A 329 -5.49 -11.44 -16.13
N LEU A 330 -5.40 -10.29 -16.79
CA LEU A 330 -4.53 -10.08 -17.95
C LEU A 330 -3.06 -10.37 -17.60
N SER A 331 -2.60 -9.90 -16.44
CA SER A 331 -1.24 -10.15 -15.94
C SER A 331 -0.98 -11.64 -15.75
N SER A 332 -1.91 -12.36 -15.12
CA SER A 332 -1.80 -13.81 -14.92
C SER A 332 -1.76 -14.59 -16.24
N THR A 333 -2.64 -14.26 -17.19
CA THR A 333 -2.69 -14.90 -18.51
C THR A 333 -1.43 -14.62 -19.32
N ARG A 334 -0.96 -13.36 -19.33
CA ARG A 334 0.27 -12.96 -20.04
C ARG A 334 1.51 -13.66 -19.49
N ARG A 335 1.60 -13.82 -18.16
CA ARG A 335 2.70 -14.57 -17.51
C ARG A 335 2.77 -16.01 -18.02
N ASN A 336 1.65 -16.73 -18.05
CA ASN A 336 1.61 -18.10 -18.57
C ASN A 336 2.00 -18.18 -20.05
N ALA A 337 1.45 -17.29 -20.89
CA ALA A 337 1.76 -17.25 -22.31
C ALA A 337 3.26 -16.96 -22.58
N ARG A 338 3.88 -16.07 -21.80
CA ARG A 338 5.33 -15.79 -21.84
C ARG A 338 6.15 -17.04 -21.58
N LEU A 339 5.82 -17.79 -20.52
CA LEU A 339 6.53 -19.04 -20.17
C LEU A 339 6.50 -20.06 -21.31
N LEU A 340 5.34 -20.25 -21.94
CA LEU A 340 5.18 -21.15 -23.07
C LEU A 340 5.98 -20.70 -24.30
N LEU A 341 5.89 -19.40 -24.66
CA LEU A 341 6.59 -18.86 -25.82
C LEU A 341 8.11 -18.89 -25.65
N GLU A 342 8.61 -18.60 -24.44
CA GLU A 342 10.03 -18.71 -24.12
C GLU A 342 10.53 -20.15 -24.28
N TYR A 343 9.81 -21.12 -23.72
CA TYR A 343 10.15 -22.54 -23.87
C TYR A 343 10.13 -23.00 -25.34
N LEU A 344 9.18 -22.49 -26.13
CA LEU A 344 9.04 -22.80 -27.55
C LEU A 344 10.03 -22.02 -28.44
N GLY A 345 10.84 -21.11 -27.88
CA GLY A 345 11.79 -20.28 -28.63
C GLY A 345 11.11 -19.30 -29.59
N ARG A 346 9.95 -18.74 -29.21
CA ARG A 346 9.14 -17.85 -30.05
C ARG A 346 9.13 -16.42 -29.52
N ASP A 347 8.93 -15.47 -30.45
CA ASP A 347 8.80 -14.06 -30.11
C ASP A 347 7.53 -13.81 -29.27
N ARG A 348 7.69 -13.04 -28.19
CA ARG A 348 6.61 -12.69 -27.25
C ARG A 348 5.89 -11.40 -27.58
N ARG A 349 6.42 -10.57 -28.50
CA ARG A 349 5.91 -9.22 -28.76
C ARG A 349 4.42 -9.17 -29.10
N TRP A 350 3.91 -10.13 -29.85
CA TRP A 350 2.48 -10.18 -30.24
C TRP A 350 1.57 -10.44 -29.02
N ILE A 351 1.96 -11.31 -28.09
CA ILE A 351 1.22 -11.51 -26.82
C ILE A 351 1.25 -10.25 -25.97
N GLU A 352 2.38 -9.55 -25.94
CA GLU A 352 2.51 -8.30 -25.18
C GLU A 352 1.64 -7.18 -25.75
N GLN A 353 1.40 -7.20 -27.07
CA GLN A 353 0.47 -6.29 -27.73
C GLN A 353 -0.99 -6.70 -27.50
N CYS A 354 -1.32 -8.00 -27.52
CA CYS A 354 -2.67 -8.50 -27.29
C CYS A 354 -3.11 -8.32 -25.84
N LEU A 355 -2.32 -8.83 -24.88
CA LEU A 355 -2.58 -8.78 -23.44
C LEU A 355 -1.91 -7.55 -22.80
N ARG A 356 -2.16 -6.39 -23.40
CA ARG A 356 -1.52 -5.13 -23.01
C ARG A 356 -2.05 -4.65 -21.66
N ILE A 357 -1.13 -4.20 -20.81
CA ILE A 357 -1.44 -3.52 -19.55
C ILE A 357 -0.81 -2.13 -19.65
N PRO A 358 -1.56 -1.04 -19.39
CA PRO A 358 -1.02 0.31 -19.44
C PRO A 358 0.23 0.46 -18.57
N ARG A 359 1.09 1.39 -18.97
CA ARG A 359 2.36 1.67 -18.28
C ARG A 359 2.13 2.47 -17.01
N VAL A 360 3.09 2.37 -16.09
CA VAL A 360 3.14 3.16 -14.87
C VAL A 360 4.05 4.36 -15.10
N ALA A 361 3.59 5.56 -14.81
CA ALA A 361 4.41 6.77 -14.89
C ALA A 361 4.68 7.35 -13.50
N VAL A 362 5.95 7.69 -13.25
CA VAL A 362 6.35 8.57 -12.14
C VAL A 362 6.62 9.95 -12.71
N PHE A 363 6.07 10.98 -12.08
CA PHE A 363 6.04 12.32 -12.63
C PHE A 363 6.63 13.36 -11.69
N THR A 364 7.35 14.31 -12.28
CA THR A 364 7.83 15.53 -11.62
C THR A 364 7.84 16.69 -12.62
N GLY A 365 7.52 17.90 -12.21
CA GLY A 365 7.68 19.04 -13.11
C GLY A 365 7.65 20.38 -12.41
N HIS A 366 7.83 21.44 -13.21
CA HIS A 366 7.86 22.80 -12.68
C HIS A 366 6.48 23.24 -12.20
N MET A 367 6.49 23.96 -11.07
CA MET A 367 5.32 24.72 -10.66
C MET A 367 5.05 25.87 -11.62
N ILE A 368 3.80 26.30 -11.66
CA ILE A 368 3.43 27.51 -12.39
C ILE A 368 4.18 28.73 -11.82
N ASP A 369 4.65 29.62 -12.69
CA ASP A 369 5.43 30.78 -12.25
C ASP A 369 4.56 31.80 -11.51
N GLN A 370 5.07 32.30 -10.38
CA GLN A 370 4.45 33.42 -9.66
C GLN A 370 4.47 34.72 -10.50
N PRO A 371 3.50 35.63 -10.30
CA PRO A 371 3.51 36.94 -10.94
C PRO A 371 4.82 37.69 -10.71
N GLY A 372 5.41 38.23 -11.78
CA GLY A 372 6.64 39.04 -11.69
C GLY A 372 7.95 38.25 -11.60
N ARG A 373 7.94 36.93 -11.82
CA ARG A 373 9.17 36.14 -11.94
C ARG A 373 10.07 36.69 -13.06
N SER A 374 11.34 36.99 -12.74
CA SER A 374 12.28 37.66 -13.64
C SER A 374 12.67 36.83 -14.87
N ALA A 375 12.73 35.50 -14.73
CA ALA A 375 12.99 34.57 -15.82
C ALA A 375 11.84 33.55 -15.90
N PRO A 376 10.90 33.72 -16.85
CA PRO A 376 9.81 32.78 -17.07
C PRO A 376 10.33 31.38 -17.41
N ARG A 377 9.75 30.35 -16.79
CA ARG A 377 9.99 28.93 -17.05
C ARG A 377 8.68 28.21 -17.38
N PHE A 378 7.65 28.44 -16.58
CA PHE A 378 6.30 27.95 -16.80
C PHE A 378 5.26 29.04 -16.48
N PRO A 379 5.14 30.07 -17.33
CA PRO A 379 4.16 31.13 -17.12
C PRO A 379 2.72 30.63 -17.34
N PRO A 380 1.72 31.21 -16.65
CA PRO A 380 0.30 30.78 -16.70
C PRO A 380 -0.27 30.57 -18.11
N GLN A 381 0.17 31.36 -19.09
CA GLN A 381 -0.29 31.28 -20.49
C GLN A 381 0.05 29.94 -21.17
N LEU A 382 1.07 29.23 -20.69
CA LEU A 382 1.43 27.93 -21.26
C LEU A 382 0.58 26.78 -20.74
N GLU A 383 -0.27 26.98 -19.73
CA GLU A 383 -1.01 25.91 -19.07
C GLU A 383 -1.68 24.97 -20.07
N GLY A 384 -2.43 25.53 -21.03
CA GLY A 384 -3.11 24.75 -22.07
C GLY A 384 -2.17 23.98 -23.00
N ALA A 385 -1.02 24.57 -23.37
CA ALA A 385 -0.04 23.91 -24.23
C ALA A 385 0.72 22.79 -23.50
N VAL A 386 1.05 22.99 -22.23
CA VAL A 386 1.65 21.98 -21.38
C VAL A 386 0.68 20.83 -21.13
N LEU A 387 -0.59 21.13 -20.81
CA LEU A 387 -1.63 20.12 -20.67
C LEU A 387 -1.80 19.28 -21.94
N LYS A 388 -1.82 19.92 -23.12
CA LYS A 388 -1.87 19.23 -24.41
C LYS A 388 -0.67 18.31 -24.61
N ALA A 389 0.54 18.79 -24.31
CA ALA A 389 1.76 17.99 -24.43
C ALA A 389 1.79 16.80 -23.46
N ILE A 390 1.27 16.98 -22.23
CA ILE A 390 1.11 15.90 -21.26
C ILE A 390 0.12 14.86 -21.78
N ARG A 391 -1.08 15.26 -22.21
CA ARG A 391 -2.10 14.35 -22.78
C ARG A 391 -1.54 13.56 -23.97
N GLU A 392 -0.79 14.20 -24.86
CA GLU A 392 -0.13 13.52 -25.99
C GLU A 392 0.89 12.48 -25.51
N ARG A 393 1.67 12.79 -24.46
CA ARG A 393 2.67 11.87 -23.91
C ARG A 393 2.02 10.69 -23.20
N LEU A 394 0.99 10.93 -22.39
CA LEU A 394 0.19 9.89 -21.73
C LEU A 394 -0.39 8.92 -22.76
N LYS A 395 -0.98 9.44 -23.84
CA LYS A 395 -1.54 8.62 -24.93
C LYS A 395 -0.47 7.85 -25.69
N THR A 396 0.62 8.50 -26.08
CA THR A 396 1.68 7.88 -26.90
C THR A 396 2.42 6.78 -26.12
N ARG A 397 2.56 6.96 -24.81
CA ARG A 397 3.17 5.97 -23.91
C ARG A 397 2.18 5.00 -23.30
N ASP A 398 0.88 5.16 -23.56
CA ASP A 398 -0.18 4.34 -22.99
C ASP A 398 -0.05 4.22 -21.46
N VAL A 399 0.05 5.37 -20.81
CA VAL A 399 0.12 5.47 -19.36
C VAL A 399 -1.29 5.34 -18.80
N GLY A 400 -1.48 4.40 -17.87
CA GLY A 400 -2.75 4.22 -17.15
C GLY A 400 -2.64 4.37 -15.64
N PHE A 401 -1.43 4.48 -15.11
CA PHE A 401 -1.16 4.61 -13.67
C PHE A 401 -0.14 5.72 -13.44
N GLY A 402 -0.41 6.68 -12.55
CA GLY A 402 0.42 7.87 -12.36
C GLY A 402 0.74 8.16 -10.90
N TYR A 403 1.96 8.65 -10.66
CA TYR A 403 2.51 8.98 -9.34
C TYR A 403 3.09 10.40 -9.38
N ALA A 404 2.58 11.33 -8.54
CA ALA A 404 3.10 12.71 -8.43
C ALA A 404 2.81 13.36 -7.05
N SER A 405 3.37 14.53 -6.76
CA SER A 405 3.16 15.27 -5.49
C SER A 405 2.04 16.31 -5.52
N ALA A 406 1.37 16.50 -6.66
CA ALA A 406 0.23 17.41 -6.85
C ALA A 406 0.55 18.89 -6.55
N ALA A 407 1.77 19.35 -6.84
CA ALA A 407 2.07 20.78 -6.81
C ALA A 407 1.32 21.57 -7.91
N SER A 408 1.09 22.87 -7.69
CA SER A 408 0.47 23.75 -8.71
C SER A 408 1.24 23.71 -10.03
N GLY A 409 0.56 23.76 -11.18
CA GLY A 409 1.21 23.60 -12.48
C GLY A 409 1.27 22.14 -12.92
N SER A 410 2.46 21.66 -13.31
CA SER A 410 2.55 20.46 -14.15
C SER A 410 2.11 19.16 -13.44
N ASP A 411 2.31 19.06 -12.13
CA ASP A 411 1.91 17.87 -11.36
C ASP A 411 0.39 17.70 -11.36
N ILE A 412 -0.36 18.74 -11.01
CA ILE A 412 -1.83 18.73 -11.07
C ILE A 412 -2.30 18.49 -12.51
N LEU A 413 -1.72 19.17 -13.52
CA LEU A 413 -2.08 18.94 -14.92
C LEU A 413 -1.87 17.49 -15.38
N PHE A 414 -0.81 16.85 -14.92
CA PHE A 414 -0.55 15.44 -15.18
C PHE A 414 -1.58 14.52 -14.53
N LEU A 415 -1.89 14.76 -13.25
CA LEU A 415 -2.85 13.96 -12.50
C LEU A 415 -4.26 14.08 -13.09
N GLU A 416 -4.70 15.30 -13.42
CA GLU A 416 -5.99 15.53 -14.08
C GLU A 416 -6.06 14.91 -15.47
N ALA A 417 -5.04 15.11 -16.32
CA ALA A 417 -5.01 14.52 -17.66
C ALA A 417 -5.10 12.99 -17.62
N LEU A 418 -4.49 12.35 -16.61
CA LEU A 418 -4.57 10.91 -16.44
C LEU A 418 -5.96 10.47 -15.94
N LEU A 419 -6.52 11.17 -14.95
CA LEU A 419 -7.89 10.92 -14.45
C LEU A 419 -8.94 11.07 -15.56
N GLU A 420 -8.84 12.11 -16.40
CA GLU A 420 -9.73 12.33 -17.56
C GLU A 420 -9.69 11.18 -18.56
N SER A 421 -8.55 10.49 -18.68
CA SER A 421 -8.40 9.31 -19.54
C SER A 421 -8.86 8.00 -18.89
N GLY A 422 -9.40 8.07 -17.66
CA GLY A 422 -9.84 6.91 -16.88
C GLY A 422 -8.69 6.15 -16.19
N GLY A 423 -7.50 6.77 -16.11
CA GLY A 423 -6.33 6.22 -15.42
C GLY A 423 -6.40 6.38 -13.91
N GLU A 424 -5.52 5.67 -13.22
CA GLU A 424 -5.40 5.72 -11.76
C GLU A 424 -4.27 6.67 -11.34
N VAL A 425 -4.51 7.48 -10.31
CA VAL A 425 -3.48 8.37 -9.75
C VAL A 425 -3.22 8.06 -8.28
N ARG A 426 -1.95 8.14 -7.88
CA ARG A 426 -1.51 8.17 -6.50
C ARG A 426 -0.75 9.45 -6.23
N VAL A 427 -1.04 10.07 -5.10
CA VAL A 427 -0.40 11.32 -4.68
C VAL A 427 0.51 11.06 -3.51
N VAL A 428 1.75 11.55 -3.58
CA VAL A 428 2.71 11.47 -2.47
C VAL A 428 3.06 12.89 -2.04
N LEU A 429 2.57 13.27 -0.87
CA LEU A 429 2.80 14.59 -0.29
C LEU A 429 4.09 14.56 0.54
N PRO A 430 5.02 15.52 0.33
CA PRO A 430 6.24 15.66 1.13
C PRO A 430 5.99 15.84 2.62
N TYR A 431 4.88 16.49 2.97
CA TYR A 431 4.45 16.72 4.33
C TYR A 431 2.93 16.97 4.39
N GLU A 432 2.42 17.28 5.59
CA GLU A 432 0.99 17.47 5.86
C GLU A 432 0.28 18.33 4.80
N SER A 433 -0.91 17.87 4.39
CA SER A 433 -1.64 18.36 3.22
C SER A 433 -2.00 19.84 3.29
N LYS A 434 -2.46 20.36 4.43
CA LYS A 434 -2.79 21.79 4.58
C LYS A 434 -1.54 22.66 4.45
N MET A 435 -0.42 22.22 5.02
CA MET A 435 0.85 22.91 4.83
C MET A 435 1.31 22.87 3.38
N PHE A 436 1.19 21.74 2.69
CA PHE A 436 1.58 21.60 1.29
C PHE A 436 0.72 22.44 0.35
N LEU A 437 -0.60 22.49 0.59
CA LEU A 437 -1.55 23.36 -0.11
C LEU A 437 -1.06 24.82 -0.08
N ARG A 438 -0.75 25.33 1.11
CA ARG A 438 -0.25 26.71 1.26
C ARG A 438 1.10 26.93 0.56
N ASP A 439 2.05 26.00 0.72
CA ASP A 439 3.44 26.21 0.31
C ASP A 439 3.65 25.98 -1.21
N SER A 440 2.92 25.04 -1.83
CA SER A 440 3.21 24.51 -3.18
C SER A 440 2.03 24.59 -4.15
N VAL A 441 0.83 24.94 -3.68
CA VAL A 441 -0.38 24.96 -4.52
C VAL A 441 -0.98 26.36 -4.61
N GLU A 442 -1.16 27.05 -3.48
CA GLU A 442 -1.79 28.38 -3.40
C GLU A 442 -0.80 29.55 -3.58
N ALA A 443 0.31 29.30 -4.28
CA ALA A 443 1.36 30.29 -4.53
C ALA A 443 0.88 31.51 -5.35
N ILE A 444 -0.23 31.38 -6.08
CA ILE A 444 -0.87 32.46 -6.85
C ILE A 444 -2.21 32.81 -6.20
N PRO A 445 -2.32 33.97 -5.51
CA PRO A 445 -3.58 34.41 -4.91
C PRO A 445 -4.72 34.51 -5.95
N GLY A 446 -5.90 33.98 -5.61
CA GLY A 446 -7.08 34.03 -6.49
C GLY A 446 -7.07 33.04 -7.66
N SER A 447 -6.10 32.14 -7.73
CA SER A 447 -6.09 31.03 -8.70
C SER A 447 -6.98 29.86 -8.25
N ASN A 448 -7.35 28.97 -9.17
CA ASN A 448 -8.15 27.78 -8.89
C ASN A 448 -7.31 26.52 -8.56
N TRP A 449 -5.99 26.66 -8.35
CA TRP A 449 -5.11 25.51 -8.08
C TRP A 449 -5.48 24.77 -6.79
N GLY A 450 -5.96 25.48 -5.77
CA GLY A 450 -6.43 24.87 -4.52
C GLY A 450 -7.64 23.96 -4.73
N GLU A 451 -8.63 24.39 -5.50
CA GLU A 451 -9.81 23.59 -5.85
C GLU A 451 -9.43 22.34 -6.64
N ARG A 452 -8.53 22.48 -7.62
CA ARG A 452 -7.99 21.38 -8.44
C ARG A 452 -7.22 20.38 -7.60
N PHE A 453 -6.39 20.86 -6.67
CA PHE A 453 -5.67 20.01 -5.73
C PHE A 453 -6.63 19.16 -4.89
N GLN A 454 -7.67 19.76 -4.31
CA GLN A 454 -8.68 19.02 -3.55
C GLN A 454 -9.41 17.98 -4.41
N SER A 455 -9.78 18.35 -5.64
CA SER A 455 -10.41 17.42 -6.59
C SER A 455 -9.50 16.24 -6.92
N VAL A 456 -8.22 16.49 -7.19
CA VAL A 456 -7.23 15.44 -7.43
C VAL A 456 -7.04 14.54 -6.21
N LEU A 457 -6.94 15.09 -4.99
CA LEU A 457 -6.81 14.28 -3.78
C LEU A 457 -8.05 13.42 -3.53
N GLN A 458 -9.25 13.93 -3.80
CA GLN A 458 -10.50 13.18 -3.64
C GLN A 458 -10.63 12.02 -4.64
N LEU A 459 -10.16 12.23 -5.87
CA LEU A 459 -10.18 11.21 -6.92
C LEU A 459 -8.96 10.27 -6.88
N ALA A 460 -7.91 10.66 -6.16
CA ALA A 460 -6.72 9.86 -6.00
C ALA A 460 -7.07 8.52 -5.33
N ARG A 461 -6.48 7.47 -5.88
CA ARG A 461 -6.60 6.12 -5.33
C ARG A 461 -6.01 6.05 -3.92
N GLU A 462 -4.90 6.75 -3.71
CA GLU A 462 -4.17 6.77 -2.45
C GLU A 462 -3.42 8.10 -2.34
N VAL A 463 -3.47 8.71 -1.15
CA VAL A 463 -2.68 9.89 -0.79
C VAL A 463 -1.74 9.50 0.34
N VAL A 464 -0.44 9.46 0.06
CA VAL A 464 0.60 9.11 1.03
C VAL A 464 1.28 10.38 1.51
N THR A 465 1.28 10.63 2.81
CA THR A 465 2.06 11.72 3.41
C THR A 465 3.33 11.15 4.04
N VAL A 466 4.50 11.50 3.50
CA VAL A 466 5.76 10.82 3.87
C VAL A 466 6.39 11.35 5.15
N SER A 467 6.08 12.59 5.54
CA SER A 467 6.51 13.19 6.81
C SER A 467 5.36 13.98 7.45
N GLY A 468 5.15 13.86 8.76
CA GLY A 468 4.07 14.61 9.44
C GLY A 468 4.31 16.12 9.55
N GLN A 469 5.53 16.57 9.31
CA GLN A 469 5.93 17.98 9.39
C GLN A 469 6.94 18.29 8.28
N ARG A 470 7.00 19.56 7.86
CA ARG A 470 8.07 20.05 7.00
C ARG A 470 9.38 20.03 7.77
N LEU A 471 10.39 19.35 7.23
CA LEU A 471 11.69 19.23 7.88
C LEU A 471 12.50 20.52 7.74
N SER A 472 13.23 20.85 8.79
CA SER A 472 14.15 22.00 8.80
C SER A 472 15.42 21.61 8.05
N GLY A 473 15.93 22.46 7.16
CA GLY A 473 17.16 22.17 6.39
C GLY A 473 16.94 21.99 4.89
N GLY A 474 16.25 22.94 4.25
CA GLY A 474 16.16 23.03 2.80
C GLY A 474 15.14 22.07 2.18
N SER A 475 15.56 21.36 1.15
CA SER A 475 14.72 20.64 0.19
C SER A 475 14.42 19.18 0.50
N ILE A 476 14.96 18.67 1.60
CA ILE A 476 15.02 17.23 1.91
C ILE A 476 13.62 16.58 1.89
N SER A 477 12.58 17.31 2.30
CA SER A 477 11.21 16.78 2.28
C SER A 477 10.75 16.44 0.86
N TYR A 478 11.10 17.27 -0.12
CA TYR A 478 10.78 17.04 -1.52
C TYR A 478 11.64 15.93 -2.13
N GLU A 479 12.93 15.89 -1.81
CA GLU A 479 13.83 14.81 -2.25
C GLU A 479 13.35 13.45 -1.74
N TYR A 480 12.99 13.38 -0.46
CA TYR A 480 12.44 12.18 0.15
C TYR A 480 11.11 11.78 -0.49
N ALA A 481 10.19 12.72 -0.75
CA ALA A 481 8.94 12.44 -1.45
C ALA A 481 9.16 11.90 -2.87
N ASN A 482 10.11 12.47 -3.61
CA ASN A 482 10.47 12.04 -4.97
C ASN A 482 11.07 10.62 -4.98
N ASP A 483 11.93 10.29 -4.01
CA ASP A 483 12.48 8.93 -3.89
C ASP A 483 11.38 7.91 -3.51
N ILE A 484 10.43 8.29 -2.66
CA ILE A 484 9.25 7.45 -2.33
C ILE A 484 8.33 7.28 -3.54
N LEU A 485 8.05 8.35 -4.30
CA LEU A 485 7.28 8.30 -5.54
C LEU A 485 7.84 7.28 -6.51
N LEU A 486 9.16 7.35 -6.76
CA LEU A 486 9.85 6.41 -7.64
C LEU A 486 9.72 4.98 -7.13
N GLY A 487 10.01 4.74 -5.85
CA GLY A 487 9.95 3.41 -5.24
C GLY A 487 8.55 2.76 -5.30
N LEU A 488 7.50 3.55 -5.05
CA LEU A 488 6.12 3.08 -5.15
C LEU A 488 5.71 2.80 -6.61
N ALA A 489 6.15 3.63 -7.56
CA ALA A 489 5.90 3.43 -8.98
C ALA A 489 6.61 2.19 -9.53
N ILE A 490 7.87 1.94 -9.13
CA ILE A 490 8.62 0.71 -9.45
C ILE A 490 7.85 -0.51 -8.94
N THR A 491 7.49 -0.51 -7.65
CA THR A 491 6.75 -1.61 -7.03
C THR A 491 5.46 -1.92 -7.79
N ARG A 492 4.73 -0.88 -8.23
CA ARG A 492 3.51 -1.05 -9.02
C ARG A 492 3.77 -1.59 -10.42
N SER A 493 4.84 -1.13 -11.08
CA SER A 493 5.23 -1.62 -12.41
C SER A 493 5.60 -3.11 -12.38
N GLU A 494 6.29 -3.56 -11.32
CA GLU A 494 6.62 -4.97 -11.08
C GLU A 494 5.37 -5.81 -10.81
N GLN A 495 4.45 -5.33 -9.95
CA GLN A 495 3.19 -6.03 -9.66
C GLN A 495 2.31 -6.24 -10.90
N LEU A 496 2.28 -5.25 -11.80
CA LEU A 496 1.53 -5.31 -13.06
C LEU A 496 2.33 -5.91 -14.23
N GLU A 497 3.61 -6.24 -14.02
CA GLU A 497 4.56 -6.65 -15.05
C GLU A 497 4.57 -5.74 -16.29
N THR A 498 4.51 -4.43 -16.06
CA THR A 498 4.50 -3.40 -17.09
C THR A 498 5.72 -2.50 -16.94
N GLU A 499 5.94 -1.62 -17.92
CA GLU A 499 7.08 -0.72 -17.92
C GLU A 499 6.83 0.52 -17.05
N LEU A 500 7.88 0.97 -16.36
CA LEU A 500 7.94 2.29 -15.71
C LEU A 500 8.34 3.36 -16.73
N VAL A 501 7.65 4.49 -16.71
CA VAL A 501 7.92 5.68 -17.54
C VAL A 501 8.17 6.88 -16.63
N PRO A 502 9.44 7.20 -16.31
CA PRO A 502 9.75 8.46 -15.66
C PRO A 502 9.48 9.61 -16.64
N LEU A 503 8.58 10.52 -16.28
CA LEU A 503 8.15 11.63 -17.12
C LEU A 503 8.38 12.95 -16.37
N ALA A 504 8.93 13.95 -17.06
CA ALA A 504 9.10 15.26 -16.46
C ALA A 504 8.75 16.42 -17.40
N VAL A 505 8.14 17.47 -16.83
CA VAL A 505 7.95 18.77 -17.50
C VAL A 505 9.03 19.72 -17.00
N TRP A 506 10.01 20.00 -17.85
CA TRP A 506 11.24 20.67 -17.45
C TRP A 506 11.78 21.59 -18.55
N ASP A 507 12.43 22.68 -18.14
CA ASP A 507 13.03 23.69 -19.03
C ASP A 507 14.52 23.42 -19.33
N GLY A 508 15.10 22.37 -18.74
CA GLY A 508 16.51 21.99 -18.92
C GLY A 508 17.48 22.77 -18.03
N LYS A 509 16.99 23.57 -17.07
CA LYS A 509 17.82 24.39 -16.18
C LYS A 509 17.77 23.87 -14.75
N ALA A 510 18.85 24.09 -14.00
CA ALA A 510 18.86 23.87 -12.55
C ALA A 510 17.74 24.70 -11.88
N GLY A 511 17.09 24.14 -10.87
CA GLY A 511 16.03 24.82 -10.12
C GLY A 511 16.56 25.93 -9.22
N ASP A 512 15.65 26.76 -8.69
CA ASP A 512 16.01 27.85 -7.77
C ASP A 512 16.40 27.37 -6.36
N GLY A 513 16.15 26.09 -6.05
CA GLY A 513 16.49 25.43 -4.79
C GLY A 513 16.76 23.93 -5.01
N LEU A 514 17.34 23.29 -4.00
CA LEU A 514 17.55 21.85 -3.97
C LEU A 514 16.16 21.13 -3.96
N GLY A 515 16.10 19.84 -4.31
CA GLY A 515 14.90 18.98 -4.32
C GLY A 515 13.78 19.31 -5.31
N GLY A 516 13.98 20.27 -6.22
CA GLY A 516 13.08 20.50 -7.35
C GLY A 516 13.23 19.48 -8.49
N THR A 517 12.52 19.73 -9.59
CA THR A 517 12.45 18.86 -10.79
C THR A 517 13.81 18.39 -11.29
N ALA A 518 14.82 19.27 -11.34
CA ALA A 518 16.16 18.92 -11.81
C ALA A 518 16.85 17.87 -10.91
N ASN A 519 16.68 17.95 -9.59
CA ASN A 519 17.25 16.98 -8.65
C ASN A 519 16.58 15.61 -8.80
N ALA A 520 15.25 15.59 -8.97
CA ALA A 520 14.51 14.35 -9.22
C ALA A 520 14.98 13.67 -10.51
N ILE A 521 15.11 14.43 -11.61
CA ILE A 521 15.63 13.92 -12.89
C ILE A 521 17.04 13.34 -12.73
N SER A 522 17.96 14.11 -12.16
CA SER A 522 19.35 13.67 -11.97
C SER A 522 19.43 12.42 -11.09
N ARG A 523 18.61 12.35 -10.04
CA ARG A 523 18.48 11.18 -9.17
C ARG A 523 18.01 9.95 -9.95
N TRP A 524 16.92 10.08 -10.72
CA TRP A 524 16.39 8.97 -11.51
C TRP A 524 17.39 8.49 -12.57
N GLU A 525 18.10 9.41 -13.24
CA GLU A 525 19.15 9.08 -14.21
C GLU A 525 20.33 8.35 -13.56
N SER A 526 20.76 8.78 -12.36
CA SER A 526 21.82 8.10 -11.59
C SER A 526 21.46 6.67 -11.19
N LEU A 527 20.16 6.36 -11.09
CA LEU A 527 19.65 5.01 -10.83
C LEU A 527 19.47 4.20 -12.13
N GLY A 528 19.82 4.77 -13.29
CA GLY A 528 19.78 4.11 -14.59
C GLY A 528 18.47 4.28 -15.36
N TYR A 529 17.55 5.13 -14.90
CA TYR A 529 16.28 5.37 -15.59
C TYR A 529 16.40 6.47 -16.64
N LYS A 530 15.84 6.22 -17.82
CA LYS A 530 15.73 7.23 -18.87
C LYS A 530 14.48 8.08 -18.65
N VAL A 531 14.66 9.37 -18.38
CA VAL A 531 13.55 10.31 -18.17
C VAL A 531 13.03 10.84 -19.52
N GLU A 532 11.72 10.79 -19.71
CA GLU A 532 11.05 11.44 -20.83
C GLU A 532 10.77 12.91 -20.52
N LEU A 533 11.23 13.80 -21.38
CA LEU A 533 11.13 15.24 -21.15
C LEU A 533 10.06 15.89 -22.04
N ILE A 534 9.14 16.62 -21.40
CA ILE A 534 8.33 17.64 -22.04
C ILE A 534 9.05 18.98 -21.84
N HIS A 535 9.64 19.46 -22.92
CA HIS A 535 10.55 20.61 -22.91
C HIS A 535 9.79 21.95 -22.87
N LEU A 536 9.74 22.58 -21.69
CA LEU A 536 9.07 23.87 -21.50
C LEU A 536 9.67 24.98 -22.36
N ASN A 537 10.99 25.01 -22.52
CA ASN A 537 11.69 25.98 -23.36
C ASN A 537 11.26 25.89 -24.84
N LYS A 538 10.99 24.70 -25.37
CA LYS A 538 10.46 24.53 -26.73
C LYS A 538 9.02 25.01 -26.85
N ILE A 539 8.18 24.74 -25.84
CA ILE A 539 6.79 25.22 -25.81
C ILE A 539 6.75 26.75 -25.74
N LEU A 540 7.59 27.36 -24.89
CA LEU A 540 7.79 28.80 -24.78
C LEU A 540 8.17 29.43 -26.12
N GLN A 541 9.18 28.88 -26.80
CA GLN A 541 9.67 29.39 -28.08
C GLN A 541 8.57 29.35 -29.16
N ASN A 542 7.82 28.26 -29.24
CA ASN A 542 6.76 28.09 -30.22
C ASN A 542 5.60 29.09 -29.99
N GLN A 543 5.21 29.35 -28.74
CA GLN A 543 4.19 30.37 -28.44
C GLN A 543 4.70 31.80 -28.60
N SER A 544 5.98 32.06 -28.34
CA SER A 544 6.60 33.37 -28.54
C SER A 544 6.70 33.73 -30.03
N GLN A 545 6.78 32.74 -30.93
CA GLN A 545 6.71 32.96 -32.38
C GLN A 545 5.30 33.30 -32.87
N GLU A 546 4.24 32.89 -32.16
CA GLU A 546 2.85 33.30 -32.42
C GLU A 546 2.49 34.66 -31.78
N MET A 547 3.24 35.10 -30.78
CA MET A 547 3.06 36.38 -30.08
C MET A 547 4.21 37.37 -30.31
N ILE A 548 4.37 37.89 -31.54
CA ILE A 548 5.18 39.09 -31.76
C ILE A 548 4.31 40.33 -31.49
N HIS A 549 4.44 40.85 -30.26
CA HIS A 549 4.12 42.19 -29.71
C HIS A 549 3.58 41.96 -28.30
N ILE A 550 4.33 42.23 -27.22
CA ILE A 550 4.60 43.57 -26.65
C ILE A 550 5.72 43.45 -25.60
N GLY A 551 6.61 44.46 -25.56
CA GLY A 551 7.11 45.07 -24.31
C GLY A 551 8.33 44.45 -23.61
N ALA A 552 9.45 45.20 -23.59
CA ALA A 552 10.64 44.92 -22.82
C ALA A 552 10.40 45.00 -21.29
N ALA A 553 11.09 44.13 -20.54
CA ALA A 553 10.98 44.02 -19.09
C ALA A 553 11.79 45.10 -18.33
N PRO A 554 11.29 45.63 -17.20
CA PRO A 554 12.03 46.50 -16.27
C PRO A 554 12.98 45.70 -15.34
N PRO A 555 13.91 46.37 -14.62
CA PRO A 555 15.03 45.69 -13.96
C PRO A 555 14.64 44.94 -12.66
N ALA A 556 15.51 44.02 -12.28
CA ALA A 556 15.31 42.98 -11.27
C ALA A 556 15.00 43.49 -9.85
N ALA A 557 14.02 42.86 -9.21
CA ALA A 557 13.81 42.93 -7.77
C ALA A 557 14.85 42.08 -7.01
N PRO A 558 15.24 42.48 -5.78
CA PRO A 558 16.28 41.79 -5.02
C PRO A 558 15.78 40.45 -4.49
N LYS A 559 16.65 39.44 -4.57
CA LYS A 559 16.44 38.13 -3.94
C LYS A 559 16.35 38.30 -2.42
N VAL A 560 15.26 37.85 -1.82
CA VAL A 560 15.21 37.60 -0.38
C VAL A 560 16.17 36.44 -0.11
N PRO A 561 17.19 36.60 0.76
CA PRO A 561 18.07 35.49 1.09
C PRO A 561 17.25 34.45 1.86
N GLU A 562 17.13 33.24 1.33
CA GLU A 562 16.88 32.09 2.20
C GLU A 562 18.01 32.05 3.23
N ALA A 563 17.65 32.08 4.51
CA ALA A 563 18.62 31.96 5.58
C ALA A 563 19.43 30.68 5.36
N LYS A 564 20.76 30.81 5.21
CA LYS A 564 21.64 29.65 5.25
C LYS A 564 21.38 28.93 6.57
N PRO A 565 20.94 27.66 6.56
CA PRO A 565 20.93 26.87 7.79
C PRO A 565 22.34 26.93 8.39
N SER A 566 22.47 27.00 9.71
CA SER A 566 23.75 26.64 10.30
C SER A 566 24.08 25.22 9.80
N ASP A 567 25.30 25.01 9.31
CA ASP A 567 25.77 23.73 8.73
C ASP A 567 25.70 22.54 9.72
N GLU A 568 25.26 22.77 10.96
CA GLU A 568 25.30 21.85 12.08
C GLU A 568 24.15 20.83 12.10
N TYR A 569 23.04 21.07 11.39
CA TYR A 569 21.85 20.19 11.40
C TYR A 569 21.26 19.93 10.01
N VAL A 570 22.07 19.45 9.06
CA VAL A 570 21.59 19.04 7.73
C VAL A 570 20.98 17.63 7.79
N PRO A 571 19.66 17.46 7.53
CA PRO A 571 19.03 16.16 7.53
C PRO A 571 19.47 15.32 6.31
N ARG A 572 19.59 14.00 6.51
CA ARG A 572 19.90 13.02 5.45
C ARG A 572 18.92 11.86 5.49
N ILE A 573 18.52 11.34 4.33
CA ILE A 573 17.73 10.10 4.24
C ILE A 573 18.65 8.93 4.59
N MET A 574 18.31 8.19 5.65
CA MET A 574 19.14 7.09 6.16
C MET A 574 18.31 5.84 6.41
N GLY A 575 18.95 4.67 6.39
CA GLY A 575 18.37 3.42 6.90
C GLY A 575 18.40 3.41 8.44
N ILE A 576 17.26 3.12 9.06
CA ILE A 576 17.07 3.12 10.51
C ILE A 576 16.70 1.72 10.95
N PHE A 577 17.41 1.21 11.94
CA PHE A 577 17.32 -0.15 12.43
C PHE A 577 17.09 -0.15 13.94
N PHE A 578 16.04 -0.83 14.37
CA PHE A 578 15.80 -1.17 15.77
C PHE A 578 15.67 -2.68 15.91
N ALA A 579 16.29 -3.25 16.94
CA ALA A 579 16.12 -4.66 17.26
C ALA A 579 16.16 -4.92 18.76
N ASP A 580 15.55 -6.01 19.19
CA ASP A 580 15.70 -6.53 20.55
C ASP A 580 15.82 -8.05 20.56
N ALA A 581 16.32 -8.58 21.68
CA ALA A 581 16.40 -10.02 21.89
C ALA A 581 15.11 -10.51 22.56
N ALA A 582 14.24 -11.13 21.77
CA ALA A 582 12.99 -11.69 22.27
C ALA A 582 13.27 -12.78 23.33
N GLY A 583 12.77 -12.53 24.55
CA GLY A 583 12.98 -13.39 25.71
C GLY A 583 14.06 -12.90 26.68
N PHE A 584 14.75 -11.79 26.39
CA PHE A 584 15.78 -11.23 27.27
C PHE A 584 15.28 -10.95 28.70
N SER A 585 14.07 -10.40 28.85
CA SER A 585 13.46 -10.12 30.16
C SER A 585 13.20 -11.37 31.02
N LYS A 586 13.34 -12.57 30.45
CA LYS A 586 13.18 -13.86 31.15
C LYS A 586 14.52 -14.50 31.54
N LEU A 587 15.65 -13.88 31.20
CA LEU A 587 16.97 -14.38 31.58
C LEU A 587 17.17 -14.28 33.09
N THR A 588 17.87 -15.25 33.67
CA THR A 588 18.29 -15.19 35.07
C THR A 588 19.50 -14.25 35.24
N GLU A 589 19.75 -13.79 36.47
CA GLU A 589 20.93 -12.97 36.80
C GLU A 589 22.26 -13.64 36.39
N GLU A 590 22.35 -14.97 36.46
CA GLU A 590 23.53 -15.73 36.01
C GLU A 590 23.67 -15.76 34.48
N GLN A 591 22.56 -15.65 33.75
CA GLN A 591 22.53 -15.66 32.29
C GLN A 591 22.83 -14.28 31.68
N THR A 592 22.56 -13.18 32.39
CA THR A 592 22.77 -11.81 31.89
C THR A 592 24.22 -11.54 31.46
N PRO A 593 25.28 -11.90 32.23
CA PRO A 593 26.67 -11.74 31.76
C PRO A 593 26.98 -12.57 30.51
N ARG A 594 26.37 -13.76 30.39
CA ARG A 594 26.53 -14.64 29.21
C ARG A 594 25.87 -14.03 27.98
N PHE A 595 24.73 -13.34 28.15
CA PHE A 595 24.10 -12.60 27.06
C PHE A 595 25.05 -11.56 26.48
N VAL A 596 25.74 -10.79 27.33
CA VAL A 596 26.75 -9.82 26.87
C VAL A 596 27.90 -10.54 26.15
N GLN A 597 28.43 -11.60 26.77
CA GLN A 597 29.59 -12.35 26.25
C GLN A 597 29.33 -13.01 24.89
N TYR A 598 28.11 -13.48 24.63
CA TYR A 598 27.80 -14.28 23.44
C TYR A 598 26.88 -13.55 22.45
N PHE A 599 25.75 -13.01 22.88
CA PHE A 599 24.81 -12.31 21.99
C PHE A 599 25.38 -10.95 21.56
N LEU A 600 25.70 -10.06 22.52
CA LEU A 600 26.20 -8.73 22.17
C LEU A 600 27.59 -8.78 21.51
N GLN A 601 28.45 -9.72 21.90
CA GLN A 601 29.73 -9.96 21.22
C GLN A 601 29.54 -10.36 19.75
N MET A 602 28.59 -11.26 19.45
CA MET A 602 28.24 -11.64 18.08
C MET A 602 27.75 -10.43 17.27
N VAL A 603 26.82 -9.65 17.83
CA VAL A 603 26.32 -8.41 17.18
C VAL A 603 27.47 -7.42 16.94
N GLY A 604 28.34 -7.23 17.93
CA GLY A 604 29.49 -6.33 17.85
C GLY A 604 30.52 -6.74 16.80
N GLU A 605 30.76 -8.06 16.66
CA GLU A 605 31.63 -8.61 15.62
C GLU A 605 31.04 -8.36 14.22
N MET A 606 29.75 -8.65 14.06
CA MET A 606 29.03 -8.42 12.79
C MET A 606 29.05 -6.94 12.43
N ALA A 607 28.76 -6.04 13.38
CA ALA A 607 28.73 -4.61 13.15
C ALA A 607 30.13 -3.99 12.86
N ARG A 608 31.22 -4.78 13.01
CA ARG A 608 32.59 -4.39 12.65
C ARG A 608 33.04 -4.99 11.31
N THR A 609 32.63 -6.22 11.01
CA THR A 609 33.16 -7.03 9.91
C THR A 609 32.20 -7.17 8.72
N SER A 610 30.89 -6.98 8.91
CA SER A 610 29.91 -7.04 7.83
C SER A 610 30.24 -6.00 6.76
N ARG A 611 29.99 -6.37 5.49
CA ARG A 611 30.06 -5.45 4.35
C ARG A 611 29.01 -4.34 4.47
N HIS A 612 27.93 -4.63 5.18
CA HIS A 612 26.79 -3.76 5.41
C HIS A 612 26.86 -3.15 6.81
N LYS A 613 28.04 -2.69 7.25
CA LYS A 613 28.23 -2.18 8.62
C LYS A 613 27.45 -0.87 8.88
N PRO A 614 26.85 -0.71 10.07
CA PRO A 614 26.19 0.54 10.45
C PRO A 614 27.20 1.66 10.70
N VAL A 615 26.81 2.90 10.38
CA VAL A 615 27.59 4.12 10.63
C VAL A 615 27.46 4.66 12.05
N MET A 616 26.37 4.31 12.74
CA MET A 616 26.18 4.59 14.17
C MET A 616 25.60 3.35 14.84
N LYS A 617 26.09 3.06 16.04
CA LYS A 617 25.71 1.91 16.85
C LYS A 617 25.41 2.40 18.26
N ASN A 618 24.20 2.17 18.74
CA ASN A 618 23.85 2.38 20.12
C ASN A 618 23.12 1.15 20.68
N THR A 619 23.30 0.89 21.97
CA THR A 619 22.71 -0.27 22.65
C THR A 619 22.18 0.15 24.01
N TRP A 620 21.02 -0.37 24.41
CA TRP A 620 20.45 -0.16 25.74
C TRP A 620 19.83 -1.46 26.25
N GLY A 621 20.53 -2.14 27.16
CA GLY A 621 20.16 -3.51 27.54
C GLY A 621 20.28 -4.45 26.35
N ASP A 622 19.16 -5.05 25.95
CA ASP A 622 19.01 -5.87 24.75
C ASP A 622 18.62 -5.09 23.49
N GLY A 623 18.20 -3.84 23.65
CA GLY A 623 17.83 -2.96 22.55
C GLY A 623 19.04 -2.53 21.72
N LEU A 624 18.93 -2.66 20.40
CA LEU A 624 19.91 -2.26 19.40
C LEU A 624 19.32 -1.13 18.55
N TYR A 625 20.04 -0.02 18.42
CA TYR A 625 19.68 1.11 17.56
C TYR A 625 20.83 1.46 16.62
N PHE A 626 20.68 1.10 15.35
CA PHE A 626 21.71 1.27 14.31
C PHE A 626 21.23 2.18 13.18
N ILE A 627 22.17 2.91 12.56
CA ILE A 627 21.92 3.77 11.40
C ILE A 627 22.84 3.36 10.26
N PHE A 628 22.31 3.39 9.04
CA PHE A 628 22.98 3.01 7.81
C PHE A 628 22.87 4.12 6.77
N GLU A 629 23.96 4.39 6.04
CA GLU A 629 23.93 5.37 4.94
C GLU A 629 23.08 4.92 3.77
N ARG A 630 23.07 3.60 3.49
CA ARG A 630 22.23 3.02 2.45
C ARG A 630 21.10 2.23 3.07
N VAL A 631 19.90 2.41 2.52
CA VAL A 631 18.70 1.67 2.94
C VAL A 631 18.88 0.17 2.75
N ILE A 632 19.49 -0.27 1.64
CA ILE A 632 19.70 -1.70 1.40
C ILE A 632 20.70 -2.32 2.38
N ASP A 633 21.70 -1.59 2.87
CA ASP A 633 22.66 -2.12 3.84
C ASP A 633 21.97 -2.45 5.18
N ALA A 634 21.01 -1.63 5.60
CA ALA A 634 20.18 -1.92 6.78
C ALA A 634 19.37 -3.22 6.62
N GLY A 635 18.83 -3.46 5.41
CA GLY A 635 18.07 -4.68 5.11
C GLY A 635 18.94 -5.93 5.07
N GLU A 636 20.12 -5.86 4.44
CA GLU A 636 21.05 -6.98 4.40
C GLU A 636 21.60 -7.32 5.79
N PHE A 637 22.03 -6.30 6.55
CA PHE A 637 22.51 -6.49 7.92
C PHE A 637 21.43 -7.10 8.83
N ALA A 638 20.17 -6.68 8.67
CA ALA A 638 19.06 -7.25 9.42
C ALA A 638 18.85 -8.74 9.13
N LEU A 639 18.92 -9.13 7.87
CA LEU A 639 18.80 -10.53 7.46
C LEU A 639 20.01 -11.34 7.96
N GLU A 640 21.23 -10.80 7.85
CA GLU A 640 22.44 -11.43 8.40
C GLU A 640 22.31 -11.65 9.91
N LEU A 641 21.87 -10.65 10.66
CA LEU A 641 21.71 -10.77 12.11
C LEU A 641 20.63 -11.78 12.48
N CYS A 642 19.49 -11.75 11.79
CA CYS A 642 18.41 -12.70 12.00
C CYS A 642 18.88 -14.15 11.74
N ASP A 643 19.66 -14.37 10.67
CA ASP A 643 20.23 -15.67 10.32
C ASP A 643 21.26 -16.11 11.37
N ALA A 644 22.14 -15.21 11.82
CA ALA A 644 23.16 -15.50 12.82
C ALA A 644 22.54 -15.91 14.17
N VAL A 645 21.54 -15.16 14.65
CA VAL A 645 20.82 -15.46 15.90
C VAL A 645 20.08 -16.80 15.81
N LYS A 646 19.43 -17.06 14.67
CA LYS A 646 18.66 -18.28 14.44
C LYS A 646 19.54 -19.53 14.37
N ASN A 647 20.74 -19.42 13.78
CA ASN A 647 21.65 -20.55 13.56
C ASN A 647 22.67 -20.75 14.69
N ALA A 648 22.72 -19.85 15.67
CA ALA A 648 23.61 -19.97 16.83
C ALA A 648 23.20 -21.15 17.73
N ARG A 649 24.22 -21.85 18.25
CA ARG A 649 24.07 -22.98 19.19
C ARG A 649 24.05 -22.48 20.63
N TRP A 650 22.93 -21.86 21.03
CA TRP A 650 22.75 -21.24 22.36
C TRP A 650 22.91 -22.21 23.53
N GLU A 651 22.62 -23.50 23.30
CA GLU A 651 22.82 -24.56 24.28
C GLU A 651 24.27 -24.65 24.79
N ASN A 652 25.25 -24.28 23.96
CA ASN A 652 26.67 -24.30 24.33
C ASN A 652 27.11 -23.05 25.11
N THR A 653 26.29 -22.02 25.14
CA THR A 653 26.59 -20.75 25.83
C THR A 653 25.92 -20.67 27.19
N GLY A 654 25.08 -21.65 27.53
CA GLY A 654 24.24 -21.66 28.72
C GLY A 654 23.19 -20.54 28.73
N LEU A 655 22.79 -20.08 27.55
CA LEU A 655 21.63 -19.23 27.32
C LEU A 655 20.47 -20.09 26.80
N PRO A 656 19.21 -19.71 27.04
CA PRO A 656 18.09 -20.35 26.36
C PRO A 656 18.15 -20.06 24.85
N GLN A 657 17.33 -20.75 24.07
CA GLN A 657 17.15 -20.41 22.65
C GLN A 657 16.70 -18.94 22.53
N LEU A 658 17.55 -18.11 21.95
CA LEU A 658 17.25 -16.71 21.69
C LEU A 658 16.65 -16.53 20.29
N SER A 659 15.95 -15.41 20.15
CA SER A 659 15.41 -14.93 18.89
C SER A 659 15.51 -13.41 18.86
N VAL A 660 15.48 -12.82 17.67
CA VAL A 660 15.57 -11.37 17.49
C VAL A 660 14.33 -10.84 16.78
N ARG A 661 13.82 -9.69 17.21
CA ARG A 661 12.82 -8.92 16.46
C ARG A 661 13.51 -7.72 15.85
N ILE A 662 13.29 -7.45 14.57
CA ILE A 662 13.98 -6.36 13.88
C ILE A 662 12.96 -5.49 13.13
N GLY A 663 12.91 -4.20 13.48
CA GLY A 663 12.12 -3.19 12.80
C GLY A 663 13.01 -2.25 11.98
N LEU A 664 12.64 -2.06 10.70
CA LEU A 664 13.34 -1.21 9.75
C LEU A 664 12.47 -0.04 9.29
N HIS A 665 13.07 1.13 9.19
CA HIS A 665 12.49 2.31 8.56
C HIS A 665 13.56 3.02 7.74
N ALA A 666 13.15 3.89 6.82
CA ALA A 666 14.08 4.77 6.15
C ALA A 666 13.43 6.15 6.00
N GLY A 667 14.20 7.19 6.26
CA GLY A 667 13.72 8.55 6.17
C GLY A 667 14.75 9.57 6.67
N PRO A 668 14.45 10.87 6.55
CA PRO A 668 15.33 11.94 6.98
C PRO A 668 15.61 11.94 8.49
N VAL A 669 16.89 12.03 8.85
CA VAL A 669 17.37 12.16 10.24
C VAL A 669 18.45 13.22 10.35
N TYR A 670 18.55 13.84 11.52
CA TYR A 670 19.60 14.82 11.83
C TYR A 670 20.76 14.12 12.52
N ARG A 671 21.97 14.33 12.01
CA ARG A 671 23.19 13.92 12.70
C ARG A 671 23.52 14.96 13.78
N ILE A 672 23.80 14.50 14.98
CA ILE A 672 24.21 15.34 16.11
C ILE A 672 25.43 14.72 16.81
N ILE A 673 26.13 15.51 17.62
CA ILE A 673 26.92 14.98 18.73
C ILE A 673 26.01 15.02 19.95
N ASP A 674 25.74 13.87 20.54
CA ASP A 674 24.92 13.79 21.73
C ASP A 674 25.67 14.47 22.89
N PRO A 675 25.12 15.55 23.47
CA PRO A 675 25.83 16.32 24.50
C PRO A 675 25.99 15.56 25.81
N VAL A 676 25.24 14.47 26.01
CA VAL A 676 25.33 13.62 27.21
C VAL A 676 26.43 12.58 27.06
N THR A 677 26.52 11.92 25.90
CA THR A 677 27.48 10.82 25.69
C THR A 677 28.78 11.28 25.02
N GLY A 678 28.79 12.45 24.39
CA GLY A 678 29.89 12.95 23.57
C GLY A 678 30.08 12.19 22.25
N GLN A 679 29.16 11.27 21.90
CA GLN A 679 29.26 10.42 20.71
C GLN A 679 28.34 10.92 19.58
N PRO A 680 28.67 10.62 18.31
CA PRO A 680 27.74 10.86 17.21
C PRO A 680 26.43 10.09 17.40
N ASN A 681 25.30 10.78 17.22
CA ASN A 681 23.97 10.20 17.31
C ASN A 681 23.09 10.73 16.17
N TYR A 682 21.96 10.07 15.92
CA TYR A 682 20.98 10.48 14.93
C TYR A 682 19.61 10.59 15.59
N ILE A 683 18.93 11.71 15.33
CA ILE A 683 17.63 12.02 15.92
C ILE A 683 16.64 12.48 14.84
N GLY A 684 15.35 12.40 15.14
CA GLY A 684 14.30 12.88 14.26
C GLY A 684 12.99 12.11 14.43
N THR A 685 11.93 12.60 13.81
CA THR A 685 10.61 11.96 13.82
C THR A 685 10.64 10.56 13.19
N HIS A 686 11.43 10.36 12.14
CA HIS A 686 11.62 9.08 11.47
C HIS A 686 12.30 8.02 12.37
N VAL A 687 13.17 8.42 13.31
CA VAL A 687 13.75 7.53 14.32
C VAL A 687 12.65 7.03 15.27
N SER A 688 11.78 7.94 15.73
CA SER A 688 10.64 7.60 16.59
C SER A 688 9.66 6.65 15.90
N GLN A 689 9.43 6.81 14.60
CA GLN A 689 8.60 5.90 13.80
C GLN A 689 9.22 4.51 13.69
N ALA A 690 10.52 4.43 13.41
CA ALA A 690 11.24 3.16 13.31
C ALA A 690 11.14 2.33 14.60
N ALA A 691 11.29 2.98 15.76
CA ALA A 691 11.20 2.37 17.08
C ALA A 691 9.78 1.85 17.45
N ARG A 692 8.79 1.95 16.56
CA ARG A 692 7.44 1.37 16.75
C ARG A 692 7.20 0.12 15.92
N ILE A 693 8.11 -0.19 14.99
CA ILE A 693 8.03 -1.36 14.11
C ILE A 693 8.60 -2.59 14.82
N GLU A 694 9.73 -2.46 15.53
CA GLU A 694 10.32 -3.59 16.26
C GLU A 694 9.32 -4.26 17.22
N PRO A 695 8.54 -3.53 18.05
CA PRO A 695 7.70 -4.18 19.07
C PRO A 695 6.56 -5.03 18.50
N ILE A 696 6.14 -4.74 17.27
CA ILE A 696 5.10 -5.49 16.56
C ILE A 696 5.68 -6.60 15.66
N THR A 697 7.01 -6.67 15.56
CA THR A 697 7.69 -7.64 14.72
C THR A 697 7.70 -9.02 15.42
N PRO A 698 7.27 -10.11 14.75
CA PRO A 698 7.38 -11.44 15.31
C PRO A 698 8.84 -11.86 15.55
N PRO A 699 9.12 -12.71 16.55
CA PRO A 699 10.46 -13.25 16.76
C PRO A 699 11.03 -13.94 15.52
N ASN A 700 12.32 -13.72 15.26
CA ASN A 700 13.07 -14.17 14.07
C ASN A 700 12.50 -13.64 12.74
N GLN A 701 11.91 -12.45 12.76
CA GLN A 701 11.48 -11.75 11.55
C GLN A 701 12.05 -10.33 11.50
N VAL A 702 12.08 -9.81 10.27
CA VAL A 702 12.49 -8.44 9.95
C VAL A 702 11.28 -7.76 9.32
N TYR A 703 10.68 -6.81 10.03
CA TYR A 703 9.61 -5.97 9.48
C TYR A 703 10.15 -4.61 9.06
N ALA A 704 9.52 -4.02 8.06
CA ALA A 704 9.89 -2.77 7.46
C ALA A 704 8.65 -1.89 7.17
N SER A 705 8.84 -0.58 7.22
CA SER A 705 7.82 0.38 6.79
C SER A 705 7.64 0.41 5.27
N GLN A 706 6.52 0.96 4.79
CA GLN A 706 6.35 1.29 3.36
C GLN A 706 7.46 2.19 2.83
N ALA A 707 7.93 3.15 3.63
CA ALA A 707 9.02 4.04 3.25
C ALA A 707 10.33 3.26 3.00
N PHE A 708 10.67 2.33 3.89
CA PHE A 708 11.81 1.44 3.68
C PHE A 708 11.63 0.58 2.43
N ALA A 709 10.46 -0.04 2.25
CA ALA A 709 10.18 -0.88 1.09
C ALA A 709 10.29 -0.11 -0.25
N ALA A 710 9.77 1.11 -0.30
CA ALA A 710 9.84 1.98 -1.48
C ALA A 710 11.27 2.46 -1.76
N LEU A 711 12.01 2.93 -0.75
CA LEU A 711 13.39 3.35 -0.97
C LEU A 711 14.31 2.17 -1.35
N ALA A 712 14.05 0.99 -0.80
CA ALA A 712 14.79 -0.21 -1.16
C ALA A 712 14.45 -0.71 -2.57
N SER A 713 13.21 -0.56 -3.07
CA SER A 713 12.86 -0.96 -4.45
C SER A 713 13.52 -0.09 -5.53
N ALA A 714 13.87 1.16 -5.21
CA ALA A 714 14.57 2.04 -6.12
C ALA A 714 16.08 1.73 -6.28
N ASP A 715 16.69 0.93 -5.39
CA ASP A 715 18.10 0.56 -5.49
C ASP A 715 18.28 -0.73 -6.32
N PRO A 716 18.94 -0.66 -7.49
CA PRO A 716 19.11 -1.82 -8.38
C PRO A 716 20.04 -2.91 -7.81
N HIS A 717 20.77 -2.63 -6.73
CA HIS A 717 21.69 -3.58 -6.08
C HIS A 717 21.06 -4.33 -4.90
N LYS A 718 19.76 -4.14 -4.64
CA LYS A 718 19.06 -4.83 -3.55
C LYS A 718 19.05 -6.36 -3.78
N THR A 719 19.42 -7.15 -2.77
CA THR A 719 19.37 -8.63 -2.82
C THR A 719 18.28 -9.25 -1.95
N PHE A 720 17.32 -8.44 -1.50
CA PHE A 720 16.12 -8.85 -0.78
C PHE A 720 14.85 -8.29 -1.42
N LYS A 721 13.70 -8.78 -0.98
CA LYS A 721 12.38 -8.22 -1.29
C LYS A 721 11.63 -7.89 0.00
N CYS A 722 10.70 -6.94 -0.11
CA CYS A 722 9.78 -6.56 0.95
C CYS A 722 8.40 -7.09 0.57
N GLU A 723 7.93 -8.12 1.27
CA GLU A 723 6.60 -8.72 1.05
C GLU A 723 5.59 -8.02 1.96
N TYR A 724 4.47 -7.56 1.41
CA TYR A 724 3.42 -6.91 2.20
C TYR A 724 2.79 -7.91 3.19
N VAL A 725 2.63 -7.50 4.45
CA VAL A 725 1.99 -8.31 5.51
C VAL A 725 0.68 -7.70 6.03
N GLY A 726 0.26 -6.57 5.46
CA GLY A 726 -0.98 -5.89 5.83
C GLY A 726 -0.79 -4.55 6.54
N GLN A 727 -1.92 -3.92 6.78
CA GLN A 727 -2.08 -2.77 7.68
C GLN A 727 -1.91 -3.24 9.13
N THR A 728 -0.81 -2.87 9.79
CA THR A 728 -0.54 -3.31 11.17
C THR A 728 -0.69 -2.16 12.16
N PRO A 729 -1.45 -2.33 13.27
CA PRO A 729 -1.48 -1.36 14.34
C PRO A 729 -0.09 -1.17 14.93
N MET A 730 0.42 0.06 14.91
CA MET A 730 1.72 0.40 15.47
C MET A 730 1.67 0.45 17.00
N ALA A 731 2.78 0.11 17.64
CA ALA A 731 2.89 0.16 19.10
C ALA A 731 2.58 1.57 19.65
N LYS A 732 2.04 1.63 20.88
CA LYS A 732 1.70 2.88 21.59
C LYS A 732 0.64 3.75 20.91
N GLY A 733 -0.26 3.15 20.12
CA GLY A 733 -1.40 3.86 19.53
C GLY A 733 -1.03 4.82 18.39
N TYR A 734 0.09 4.57 17.68
CA TYR A 734 0.60 5.44 16.62
C TYR A 734 -0.16 5.29 15.28
N GLY A 735 -1.37 4.71 15.31
CA GLY A 735 -2.17 4.40 14.12
C GLY A 735 -1.80 3.07 13.48
N THR A 736 -2.38 2.81 12.32
CA THR A 736 -2.17 1.58 11.53
C THR A 736 -1.41 1.95 10.27
N LEU A 737 -0.30 1.26 9.99
CA LEU A 737 0.53 1.55 8.82
C LEU A 737 0.79 0.29 7.96
N PRO A 738 0.99 0.46 6.64
CA PRO A 738 1.40 -0.63 5.76
C PRO A 738 2.76 -1.18 6.22
N THR A 739 2.80 -2.48 6.52
CA THR A 739 4.00 -3.17 7.02
C THR A 739 4.44 -4.24 6.04
N TYR A 740 5.74 -4.47 5.97
CA TYR A 740 6.37 -5.42 5.04
C TYR A 740 7.32 -6.33 5.79
N VAL A 741 7.37 -7.61 5.45
CA VAL A 741 8.43 -8.52 5.89
C VAL A 741 9.56 -8.53 4.88
N VAL A 742 10.80 -8.43 5.36
CA VAL A 742 12.00 -8.43 4.52
C VAL A 742 12.49 -9.87 4.36
N ARG A 743 12.76 -10.29 3.12
CA ARG A 743 13.18 -11.65 2.76
C ARG A 743 14.29 -11.63 1.70
N ARG A 744 15.32 -12.46 1.85
CA ARG A 744 16.36 -12.62 0.79
C ARG A 744 15.73 -13.04 -0.53
N LEU A 745 16.21 -12.45 -1.63
CA LEU A 745 16.09 -13.04 -2.94
C LEU A 745 17.04 -14.24 -2.95
N ARG A 746 16.58 -15.41 -3.40
CA ARG A 746 17.51 -16.52 -3.61
C ARG A 746 18.35 -16.16 -4.83
N VAL A 747 19.62 -15.88 -4.62
CA VAL A 747 20.65 -15.68 -5.66
C VAL A 747 21.20 -17.02 -6.09
#